data_AF-A0AAE2XVJ2-F1
#
_entry.id   AF-A0AAE2XVJ2-F1
#
_cell.length_a   1.000
_cell.length_b   1.000
_cell.length_c   1.000
_cell.angle_alpha   90.00
_cell.angle_beta   90.00
_cell.angle_gamma   90.00
#
_symmetry.space_group_name_H-M   'P 1'
#
loop_
_entity.id
_entity.type
_entity.pdbx_description
1 polymer ?
#
loop_
_entity_poly.entity_id
_entity_poly.type
_entity_poly.pdbx_seq_one_letter_code
_entity_poly.pdbx_strand_id
1 'polypeptide(L)'
;MSRRGMSTIEALRIADFSVLGCSIGEENFGFSVGPMGLSKRDAEKLASEVAEAIHMLNNLLLEESGVKLDYAEFELVSKEKGNLPEAMIFATGGGGEETNFIVLLEHEKGLVDVFKIIGVANDVISKLRDVAFACRASGLKKEEEKEVLRRFVERFTRKIYGEASQKKYRERYARDLLTHLKITSGLSVEGRIEVDYGVKPPRLNSRIDRMSFEGHSDSLEYLKSLIFTKTALEVLAGDVALIGRKILSLINDYTVDAVEEDVALRLAESFWSRVKPGSLKIEEIMEEAKFFVDEAREVFRKVEEDVNAIMHSGGRRPLKQHLDAVEGSGLASCFKDTLAKLLSGRVLEEEVWGWSLKDELTSFLEHADRGLKTFEKALSAFMFMVAEKEAIKRILEDYVKQVVDPIRRIMIKTYIEKIGKRLESFIEDRSLGVPVSWDIAIFRGKIKEDLASQLEVGVLFSTVELLEITFNGFISEVPSELRVKVEEVYRDMKEHVSEVVPGLADYLLSHDVFKAFLEQSQVVVSPEEFSRKYFDFVSRDIEELPKWKSLAKTWLEAFASSSKSVTSAYRLVADFVEFVNKLRDEETSTEKPKELLEARVKVQQEKVDVLAKKLSELSNKRTSIEKQIDVLQSQLSSASLVEKNLKMDYGINIATLKELRETLEAKKREMNEIEQKLSSVRGAEADAALQRKSRLEEEIREITAKTQKLVYEVERIDRELSETISTKERFMNALKQLHADLEEVANQISATNAEIEREEAVKGIYVKFLERYSHTLEELLFISHMLKAEVLAFARDKISTLTPSIVMEESNLNEFKEYVRRIFLKSFSYVLLRPLRVLLSSYEKTNLNYIAMYSYPSDEAFRMTIGNNFLSLGEEGGKEG
;
A
#
# COMPACT_ATOMS: atom_id res chain seq x y z
N MET A 1 -2.67 38.22 -47.77
CA MET A 1 -2.93 37.68 -46.42
C MET A 1 -2.25 36.32 -46.35
N SER A 2 -1.02 36.24 -45.84
CA SER A 2 -0.39 34.96 -45.56
C SER A 2 -1.18 34.29 -44.45
N ARG A 3 -1.62 33.05 -44.68
CA ARG A 3 -2.10 32.19 -43.61
C ARG A 3 -0.88 31.97 -42.71
N ARG A 4 -0.85 32.58 -41.53
CA ARG A 4 0.07 32.15 -40.47
C ARG A 4 -0.25 30.67 -40.21
N GLY A 5 0.68 29.75 -40.44
CA GLY A 5 0.48 28.36 -40.06
C GLY A 5 0.31 28.27 -38.56
N MET A 6 -0.86 27.79 -38.14
CA MET A 6 -1.13 27.47 -36.75
C MET A 6 -0.57 26.08 -36.42
N SER A 7 0.04 25.93 -35.25
CA SER A 7 0.34 24.59 -34.70
C SER A 7 -0.94 23.75 -34.56
N THR A 8 -0.86 22.42 -34.51
CA THR A 8 -2.04 21.56 -34.23
C THR A 8 -2.71 21.93 -32.90
N ILE A 9 -1.91 22.35 -31.91
CA ILE A 9 -2.42 22.93 -30.67
C ILE A 9 -3.15 24.23 -30.98
N GLU A 10 -2.60 25.18 -31.73
CA GLU A 10 -3.29 26.40 -32.16
C GLU A 10 -4.52 26.15 -33.05
N ALA A 11 -4.53 25.07 -33.80
CA ALA A 11 -5.68 24.60 -34.57
C ALA A 11 -6.75 23.98 -33.65
N LEU A 12 -6.36 23.26 -32.59
CA LEU A 12 -7.23 22.90 -31.46
C LEU A 12 -7.70 24.16 -30.70
N ARG A 13 -6.91 25.25 -30.67
CA ARG A 13 -7.30 26.57 -30.13
C ARG A 13 -8.32 27.29 -30.99
N ILE A 14 -8.33 27.10 -32.31
CA ILE A 14 -9.30 27.70 -33.25
C ILE A 14 -10.53 26.81 -33.45
N ALA A 15 -10.41 25.50 -33.30
CA ALA A 15 -11.55 24.60 -33.37
C ALA A 15 -12.45 24.79 -32.14
N ASP A 16 -13.74 25.06 -32.35
CA ASP A 16 -14.73 25.13 -31.25
C ASP A 16 -14.72 23.83 -30.40
N PHE A 17 -14.42 22.68 -31.03
CA PHE A 17 -14.02 21.42 -30.38
C PHE A 17 -13.41 20.42 -31.38
N SER A 18 -12.69 19.38 -30.91
CA SER A 18 -12.19 18.29 -31.77
C SER A 18 -12.74 16.95 -31.36
N VAL A 19 -13.29 16.20 -32.32
CA VAL A 19 -13.80 14.85 -32.12
C VAL A 19 -12.70 13.83 -32.36
N LEU A 20 -12.58 12.84 -31.48
CA LEU A 20 -11.62 11.74 -31.64
C LEU A 20 -12.32 10.38 -31.50
N GLY A 21 -12.24 9.57 -32.56
CA GLY A 21 -12.33 8.10 -32.52
C GLY A 21 -13.72 7.45 -32.59
N CYS A 22 -13.72 6.17 -32.95
CA CYS A 22 -14.83 5.21 -32.97
C CYS A 22 -14.23 3.79 -33.03
N SER A 23 -14.75 2.80 -32.31
CA SER A 23 -14.21 1.42 -32.32
C SER A 23 -15.31 0.37 -32.53
N ILE A 24 -15.04 -0.62 -33.37
CA ILE A 24 -15.98 -1.70 -33.72
C ILE A 24 -15.27 -3.04 -33.54
N GLY A 25 -15.53 -3.73 -32.43
CA GLY A 25 -14.86 -4.99 -32.10
C GLY A 25 -13.35 -4.78 -31.95
N GLU A 26 -12.53 -5.55 -32.67
CA GLU A 26 -11.07 -5.40 -32.67
C GLU A 26 -10.55 -4.27 -33.58
N GLU A 27 -11.42 -3.60 -34.35
CA GLU A 27 -11.01 -2.60 -35.34
C GLU A 27 -11.30 -1.16 -34.89
N ASN A 28 -10.24 -0.35 -34.81
CA ASN A 28 -10.30 1.04 -34.35
C ASN A 28 -10.25 2.01 -35.54
N PHE A 29 -11.22 2.91 -35.61
CA PHE A 29 -11.35 3.92 -36.66
C PHE A 29 -11.24 5.32 -36.05
N GLY A 30 -10.11 6.00 -36.29
CA GLY A 30 -9.88 7.35 -35.81
C GLY A 30 -10.12 8.41 -36.86
N PHE A 31 -10.85 9.47 -36.50
CA PHE A 31 -10.96 10.67 -37.30
C PHE A 31 -10.88 11.91 -36.42
N SER A 32 -10.18 12.95 -36.89
CA SER A 32 -10.02 14.24 -36.20
C SER A 32 -10.60 15.35 -37.07
N VAL A 33 -11.44 16.22 -36.49
CA VAL A 33 -12.00 17.41 -37.16
C VAL A 33 -11.40 18.67 -36.52
N GLY A 34 -10.77 19.51 -37.35
CA GLY A 34 -10.13 20.78 -36.98
C GLY A 34 -9.38 21.43 -38.17
N PRO A 35 -9.01 22.72 -38.10
CA PRO A 35 -8.40 23.46 -39.21
C PRO A 35 -6.98 22.96 -39.61
N MET A 36 -6.33 22.18 -38.76
CA MET A 36 -5.15 21.34 -39.05
C MET A 36 -5.31 20.02 -38.27
N GLY A 37 -6.18 19.14 -38.76
CA GLY A 37 -6.42 17.84 -38.12
C GLY A 37 -5.16 16.98 -38.07
N LEU A 38 -5.10 16.04 -37.12
CA LEU A 38 -4.06 15.02 -37.05
C LEU A 38 -3.92 14.30 -38.40
N SER A 39 -2.71 13.82 -38.72
CA SER A 39 -2.53 12.93 -39.85
C SER A 39 -3.47 11.72 -39.68
N LYS A 40 -3.96 11.16 -40.79
CA LYS A 40 -4.90 10.03 -40.75
C LYS A 40 -4.37 8.87 -39.90
N ARG A 41 -3.07 8.57 -40.03
CA ARG A 41 -2.40 7.49 -39.30
C ARG A 41 -2.34 7.78 -37.80
N ASP A 42 -2.04 9.01 -37.43
CA ASP A 42 -1.95 9.42 -36.02
C ASP A 42 -3.32 9.50 -35.37
N ALA A 43 -4.35 9.91 -36.12
CA ALA A 43 -5.73 9.89 -35.66
C ALA A 43 -6.24 8.46 -35.40
N GLU A 44 -5.96 7.51 -36.30
CA GLU A 44 -6.30 6.08 -36.13
C GLU A 44 -5.58 5.47 -34.92
N LYS A 45 -4.29 5.78 -34.73
CA LYS A 45 -3.50 5.29 -33.60
C LYS A 45 -3.98 5.87 -32.27
N LEU A 46 -4.21 7.18 -32.21
CA LEU A 46 -4.80 7.86 -31.04
C LEU A 46 -6.15 7.24 -30.68
N ALA A 47 -7.02 7.00 -31.66
CA ALA A 47 -8.32 6.39 -31.40
C ALA A 47 -8.20 4.97 -30.81
N SER A 48 -7.24 4.18 -31.28
CA SER A 48 -6.96 2.85 -30.73
C SER A 48 -6.51 2.91 -29.26
N GLU A 49 -5.55 3.79 -28.95
CA GLU A 49 -4.98 3.91 -27.60
C GLU A 49 -6.00 4.51 -26.60
N VAL A 50 -6.90 5.37 -27.08
CA VAL A 50 -8.01 5.89 -26.27
C VAL A 50 -9.07 4.82 -26.01
N ALA A 51 -9.46 4.01 -27.01
CA ALA A 51 -10.38 2.88 -26.81
C ALA A 51 -9.89 1.94 -25.70
N GLU A 52 -8.62 1.55 -25.75
CA GLU A 52 -8.01 0.67 -24.75
C GLU A 52 -8.06 1.27 -23.35
N ALA A 53 -7.79 2.58 -23.21
CA ALA A 53 -7.90 3.27 -21.92
C ALA A 53 -9.32 3.13 -21.35
N ILE A 54 -10.33 3.38 -22.17
CA ILE A 54 -11.74 3.36 -21.77
C ILE A 54 -12.19 1.95 -21.39
N HIS A 55 -11.77 0.94 -22.16
CA HIS A 55 -12.06 -0.46 -21.84
C HIS A 55 -11.53 -0.85 -20.46
N MET A 56 -10.31 -0.44 -20.12
CA MET A 56 -9.75 -0.72 -18.79
C MET A 56 -10.58 -0.08 -17.66
N LEU A 57 -11.04 1.16 -17.82
CA LEU A 57 -11.91 1.78 -16.81
C LEU A 57 -13.26 1.10 -16.70
N ASN A 58 -13.88 0.77 -17.83
CA ASN A 58 -15.17 0.08 -17.79
C ASN A 58 -15.06 -1.29 -17.13
N ASN A 59 -13.96 -2.02 -17.34
CA ASN A 59 -13.71 -3.28 -16.62
C ASN A 59 -13.57 -3.03 -15.12
N LEU A 60 -12.80 -2.03 -14.71
CA LEU A 60 -12.63 -1.68 -13.30
C LEU A 60 -13.97 -1.25 -12.65
N LEU A 61 -14.75 -0.39 -13.30
CA LEU A 61 -16.07 0.03 -12.79
C LEU A 61 -17.07 -1.12 -12.72
N LEU A 62 -16.99 -2.05 -13.68
CA LEU A 62 -17.81 -3.25 -13.70
C LEU A 62 -17.46 -4.17 -12.53
N GLU A 63 -16.17 -4.44 -12.30
CA GLU A 63 -15.68 -5.27 -11.20
C GLU A 63 -16.01 -4.67 -9.82
N GLU A 64 -15.83 -3.36 -9.64
CA GLU A 64 -15.94 -2.71 -8.33
C GLU A 64 -17.37 -2.26 -7.97
N SER A 65 -18.23 -2.01 -8.97
CA SER A 65 -19.54 -1.39 -8.74
C SER A 65 -20.67 -1.86 -9.64
N GLY A 66 -20.42 -2.77 -10.58
CA GLY A 66 -21.46 -3.28 -11.49
C GLY A 66 -22.04 -2.23 -12.45
N VAL A 67 -21.29 -1.13 -12.67
CA VAL A 67 -21.68 -0.03 -13.56
C VAL A 67 -20.67 0.14 -14.68
N LYS A 68 -21.10 0.76 -15.77
CA LYS A 68 -20.22 1.18 -16.87
C LYS A 68 -20.27 2.69 -17.05
N LEU A 69 -19.17 3.28 -17.51
CA LEU A 69 -19.12 4.68 -17.87
C LEU A 69 -19.89 4.90 -19.17
N ASP A 70 -20.80 5.88 -19.18
CA ASP A 70 -21.50 6.38 -20.38
C ASP A 70 -21.02 7.78 -20.76
N TYR A 71 -20.69 8.61 -19.77
CA TYR A 71 -20.25 9.98 -20.01
C TYR A 71 -19.41 10.52 -18.86
N ALA A 72 -18.39 11.30 -19.17
CA ALA A 72 -17.64 12.09 -18.21
C ALA A 72 -17.40 13.51 -18.77
N GLU A 73 -17.63 14.51 -17.94
CA GLU A 73 -17.16 15.88 -18.16
C GLU A 73 -16.03 16.17 -17.19
N PHE A 74 -14.99 16.78 -17.72
CA PHE A 74 -13.85 17.25 -16.95
C PHE A 74 -13.67 18.75 -17.14
N GLU A 75 -13.39 19.42 -16.04
CA GLU A 75 -12.79 20.73 -16.02
C GLU A 75 -11.28 20.60 -16.23
N LEU A 76 -10.76 21.38 -17.17
CA LEU A 76 -9.34 21.51 -17.42
C LEU A 76 -8.85 22.76 -16.70
N VAL A 77 -8.26 22.56 -15.53
CA VAL A 77 -7.70 23.65 -14.72
C VAL A 77 -6.26 23.88 -15.15
N SER A 78 -5.99 25.06 -15.72
CA SER A 78 -4.63 25.53 -15.99
C SER A 78 -4.31 26.75 -15.11
N LYS A 79 -3.07 26.80 -14.61
CA LYS A 79 -2.53 28.00 -13.94
C LYS A 79 -2.32 29.15 -14.94
N GLU A 80 -2.17 28.85 -16.23
CA GLU A 80 -2.05 29.85 -17.29
C GLU A 80 -3.44 30.33 -17.71
N LYS A 81 -3.73 31.62 -17.47
CA LYS A 81 -4.88 32.29 -18.10
C LYS A 81 -4.57 32.47 -19.59
N GLY A 82 -5.21 31.68 -20.45
CA GLY A 82 -4.96 31.72 -21.88
C GLY A 82 -5.64 30.60 -22.66
N ASN A 83 -5.28 30.50 -23.94
CA ASN A 83 -6.00 29.81 -25.02
C ASN A 83 -6.05 28.26 -24.94
N LEU A 84 -5.96 27.61 -23.78
CA LEU A 84 -6.14 26.15 -23.67
C LEU A 84 -7.63 25.79 -23.56
N PRO A 85 -8.04 24.58 -23.97
CA PRO A 85 -9.38 24.07 -23.68
C PRO A 85 -9.70 24.15 -22.18
N GLU A 86 -10.89 24.64 -21.85
CA GLU A 86 -11.37 24.76 -20.47
C GLU A 86 -12.11 23.50 -19.99
N ALA A 87 -12.59 22.66 -20.90
CA ALA A 87 -13.24 21.41 -20.56
C ALA A 87 -12.90 20.28 -21.54
N MET A 88 -12.94 19.06 -21.05
CA MET A 88 -12.91 17.85 -21.87
C MET A 88 -14.20 17.08 -21.62
N ILE A 89 -14.90 16.75 -22.69
CA ILE A 89 -16.09 15.93 -22.66
C ILE A 89 -15.75 14.59 -23.27
N PHE A 90 -16.21 13.56 -22.60
CA PHE A 90 -16.04 12.19 -23.01
C PHE A 90 -17.40 11.50 -22.96
N ALA A 91 -17.80 10.90 -24.08
CA ALA A 91 -19.01 10.08 -24.15
C ALA A 91 -18.62 8.70 -24.69
N THR A 92 -19.08 7.66 -24.01
CA THR A 92 -19.04 6.29 -24.50
C THR A 92 -20.42 5.89 -24.97
N GLY A 93 -20.46 4.89 -25.82
CA GLY A 93 -21.63 4.05 -25.89
C GLY A 93 -21.27 2.68 -26.42
N GLY A 94 -22.19 1.74 -26.24
CA GLY A 94 -22.00 0.35 -26.61
C GLY A 94 -22.70 -0.60 -25.64
N GLY A 95 -22.98 -1.80 -26.13
CA GLY A 95 -23.47 -2.92 -25.33
C GLY A 95 -22.67 -4.16 -25.69
N GLY A 96 -22.07 -4.81 -24.68
CA GLY A 96 -21.16 -5.95 -24.86
C GLY A 96 -19.69 -5.53 -25.01
N GLU A 97 -18.93 -6.27 -25.83
CA GLU A 97 -17.50 -6.04 -26.08
C GLU A 97 -17.19 -4.85 -27.02
N GLU A 98 -18.22 -4.27 -27.65
CA GLU A 98 -18.07 -3.13 -28.56
C GLU A 98 -18.10 -1.80 -27.77
N THR A 99 -16.96 -1.11 -27.62
CA THR A 99 -16.96 0.27 -27.11
C THR A 99 -16.79 1.27 -28.24
N ASN A 100 -17.70 2.23 -28.31
CA ASN A 100 -17.51 3.43 -29.07
C ASN A 100 -17.31 4.58 -28.12
N PHE A 101 -16.55 5.56 -28.55
CA PHE A 101 -16.31 6.74 -27.74
C PHE A 101 -16.16 7.98 -28.60
N ILE A 102 -16.43 9.11 -27.97
CA ILE A 102 -16.30 10.44 -28.53
C ILE A 102 -15.59 11.25 -27.46
N VAL A 103 -14.37 11.70 -27.77
CA VAL A 103 -13.67 12.73 -26.95
C VAL A 103 -13.83 14.08 -27.63
N LEU A 104 -14.16 15.11 -26.85
CA LEU A 104 -14.29 16.49 -27.27
C LEU A 104 -13.48 17.37 -26.32
N LEU A 105 -12.77 18.35 -26.86
CA LEU A 105 -12.10 19.41 -26.10
C LEU A 105 -12.83 20.72 -26.34
N GLU A 106 -13.38 21.36 -25.30
CA GLU A 106 -14.07 22.64 -25.41
C GLU A 106 -13.09 23.79 -25.14
N HIS A 107 -13.03 24.77 -26.04
CA HIS A 107 -12.22 25.97 -25.79
C HIS A 107 -12.79 26.86 -24.68
N GLU A 108 -14.10 27.07 -24.71
CA GLU A 108 -14.85 27.76 -23.66
C GLU A 108 -15.85 26.77 -23.06
N LYS A 109 -15.93 26.73 -21.74
CA LYS A 109 -16.87 25.88 -21.01
C LYS A 109 -18.32 26.10 -21.47
N GLY A 110 -18.99 25.03 -21.92
CA GLY A 110 -20.43 25.03 -22.23
C GLY A 110 -20.79 25.38 -23.67
N LEU A 111 -19.87 25.12 -24.62
CA LEU A 111 -20.13 25.24 -26.05
C LEU A 111 -20.91 24.04 -26.62
N VAL A 112 -20.92 22.92 -25.89
CA VAL A 112 -21.37 21.63 -26.39
C VAL A 112 -22.64 21.12 -25.69
N ASP A 113 -23.63 20.70 -26.48
CA ASP A 113 -24.84 20.03 -25.98
C ASP A 113 -24.60 18.55 -25.68
N VAL A 114 -24.43 18.25 -24.39
CA VAL A 114 -24.16 16.91 -23.85
C VAL A 114 -25.23 15.88 -24.22
N PHE A 115 -26.52 16.21 -24.10
CA PHE A 115 -27.59 15.24 -24.39
C PHE A 115 -27.65 14.89 -25.85
N LYS A 116 -27.47 15.90 -26.69
CA LYS A 116 -27.43 15.69 -28.12
C LYS A 116 -26.24 14.80 -28.49
N ILE A 117 -25.08 14.97 -27.86
CA ILE A 117 -23.94 14.06 -28.09
C ILE A 117 -24.21 12.66 -27.60
N ILE A 118 -24.74 12.47 -26.39
CA ILE A 118 -25.03 11.13 -25.87
C ILE A 118 -26.05 10.43 -26.79
N GLY A 119 -27.12 11.12 -27.17
CA GLY A 119 -28.13 10.59 -28.09
C GLY A 119 -27.54 10.29 -29.49
N VAL A 120 -26.74 11.21 -30.02
CA VAL A 120 -26.07 11.05 -31.30
C VAL A 120 -25.06 9.90 -31.25
N ALA A 121 -24.29 9.74 -30.17
CA ALA A 121 -23.35 8.63 -29.96
C ALA A 121 -24.09 7.29 -29.99
N ASN A 122 -25.20 7.17 -29.27
CA ASN A 122 -26.02 5.95 -29.23
C ASN A 122 -26.63 5.61 -30.60
N ASP A 123 -27.18 6.60 -31.30
CA ASP A 123 -27.70 6.45 -32.67
C ASP A 123 -26.66 5.91 -33.64
N VAL A 124 -25.40 6.26 -33.41
CA VAL A 124 -24.28 5.97 -34.29
C VAL A 124 -23.76 4.60 -34.10
N ILE A 125 -23.69 4.17 -32.85
CA ILE A 125 -23.34 2.81 -32.49
C ILE A 125 -24.34 1.86 -33.14
N SER A 126 -25.65 2.15 -33.02
CA SER A 126 -26.67 1.37 -33.69
C SER A 126 -26.43 1.31 -35.21
N LYS A 127 -26.21 2.46 -35.85
CA LYS A 127 -26.00 2.52 -37.30
C LYS A 127 -24.69 1.89 -37.76
N LEU A 128 -23.61 2.01 -36.99
CA LEU A 128 -22.32 1.39 -37.26
C LEU A 128 -22.43 -0.12 -37.17
N ARG A 129 -23.15 -0.64 -36.19
CA ARG A 129 -23.43 -2.07 -36.07
C ARG A 129 -24.20 -2.58 -37.28
N ASP A 130 -25.23 -1.84 -37.71
CA ASP A 130 -26.02 -2.20 -38.88
C ASP A 130 -25.15 -2.18 -40.16
N VAL A 131 -24.29 -1.18 -40.32
CA VAL A 131 -23.36 -1.07 -41.46
C VAL A 131 -22.30 -2.18 -41.42
N ALA A 132 -21.71 -2.47 -40.26
CA ALA A 132 -20.74 -3.54 -40.09
C ALA A 132 -21.38 -4.90 -40.40
N PHE A 133 -22.60 -5.15 -39.91
CA PHE A 133 -23.36 -6.35 -40.23
C PHE A 133 -23.65 -6.45 -41.73
N ALA A 134 -24.09 -5.35 -42.36
CA ALA A 134 -24.33 -5.31 -43.80
C ALA A 134 -23.06 -5.55 -44.63
N CYS A 135 -21.92 -4.98 -44.23
CA CYS A 135 -20.62 -5.23 -44.87
C CYS A 135 -20.24 -6.71 -44.82
N ARG A 136 -20.33 -7.34 -43.64
CA ARG A 136 -20.05 -8.78 -43.47
C ARG A 136 -21.00 -9.65 -44.30
N ALA A 137 -22.29 -9.32 -44.31
CA ALA A 137 -23.31 -10.05 -45.07
C ALA A 137 -23.16 -9.87 -46.60
N SER A 138 -22.54 -8.78 -47.06
CA SER A 138 -22.37 -8.47 -48.48
C SER A 138 -21.22 -9.21 -49.17
N GLY A 139 -20.40 -9.95 -48.42
CA GLY A 139 -19.27 -10.71 -48.97
C GLY A 139 -18.09 -9.84 -49.45
N LEU A 140 -18.00 -8.60 -48.98
CA LEU A 140 -16.85 -7.72 -49.21
C LEU A 140 -15.57 -8.34 -48.67
N LYS A 141 -14.42 -8.01 -49.27
CA LYS A 141 -13.13 -8.33 -48.66
C LYS A 141 -12.93 -7.48 -47.41
N LYS A 142 -12.14 -7.98 -46.45
CA LYS A 142 -11.89 -7.30 -45.16
C LYS A 142 -11.38 -5.86 -45.32
N GLU A 143 -10.57 -5.61 -46.33
CA GLU A 143 -10.00 -4.31 -46.66
C GLU A 143 -11.04 -3.34 -47.22
N GLU A 144 -12.03 -3.86 -47.96
CA GLU A 144 -13.14 -3.08 -48.51
C GLU A 144 -14.16 -2.76 -47.40
N GLU A 145 -14.45 -3.72 -46.52
CA GLU A 145 -15.25 -3.53 -45.30
C GLU A 145 -14.65 -2.40 -44.43
N LYS A 146 -13.34 -2.46 -44.15
CA LYS A 146 -12.61 -1.41 -43.42
C LYS A 146 -12.76 -0.03 -44.06
N GLU A 147 -12.61 0.06 -45.38
CA GLU A 147 -12.70 1.34 -46.08
C GLU A 147 -14.13 1.93 -46.03
N VAL A 148 -15.17 1.08 -46.09
CA VAL A 148 -16.57 1.50 -45.94
C VAL A 148 -16.83 2.02 -44.51
N LEU A 149 -16.44 1.26 -43.49
CA LEU A 149 -16.60 1.65 -42.08
C LEU A 149 -15.85 2.94 -41.79
N ARG A 150 -14.62 3.06 -42.30
CA ARG A 150 -13.80 4.28 -42.17
C ARG A 150 -14.48 5.51 -42.76
N ARG A 151 -15.03 5.43 -43.98
CA ARG A 151 -15.76 6.55 -44.61
C ARG A 151 -17.03 6.90 -43.85
N PHE A 152 -17.68 5.91 -43.27
CA PHE A 152 -18.86 6.12 -42.43
C PHE A 152 -18.48 6.92 -41.19
N VAL A 153 -17.45 6.49 -40.44
CA VAL A 153 -16.93 7.18 -39.26
C VAL A 153 -16.52 8.61 -39.62
N GLU A 154 -15.75 8.84 -40.68
CA GLU A 154 -15.34 10.18 -41.12
C GLU A 154 -16.53 11.12 -41.37
N ARG A 155 -17.55 10.68 -42.13
CA ARG A 155 -18.76 11.48 -42.37
C ARG A 155 -19.52 11.76 -41.09
N PHE A 156 -19.54 10.76 -40.22
CA PHE A 156 -20.30 10.81 -39.00
C PHE A 156 -19.67 11.73 -37.95
N THR A 157 -18.36 11.67 -37.77
CA THR A 157 -17.59 12.61 -36.94
C THR A 157 -17.81 14.06 -37.36
N ARG A 158 -17.84 14.35 -38.67
CA ARG A 158 -18.18 15.70 -39.19
C ARG A 158 -19.61 16.13 -38.87
N LYS A 159 -20.56 15.18 -38.83
CA LYS A 159 -21.94 15.44 -38.43
C LYS A 159 -22.03 15.79 -36.95
N ILE A 160 -21.36 15.05 -36.06
CA ILE A 160 -21.26 15.41 -34.62
C ILE A 160 -20.71 16.82 -34.47
N TYR A 161 -19.64 17.13 -35.22
CA TYR A 161 -19.03 18.45 -35.17
C TYR A 161 -20.03 19.58 -35.46
N GLY A 162 -20.86 19.42 -36.50
CA GLY A 162 -21.90 20.40 -36.82
C GLY A 162 -23.08 20.40 -35.84
N GLU A 163 -23.43 19.24 -35.27
CA GLU A 163 -24.61 19.10 -34.43
C GLU A 163 -24.40 19.48 -32.97
N ALA A 164 -23.18 19.34 -32.44
CA ALA A 164 -22.89 19.55 -31.03
C ALA A 164 -22.58 21.01 -30.65
N SER A 165 -22.25 21.89 -31.62
CA SER A 165 -21.95 23.31 -31.38
C SER A 165 -23.21 24.14 -31.05
N GLN A 166 -23.42 24.54 -29.79
CA GLN A 166 -24.44 25.52 -29.37
C GLN A 166 -24.02 26.37 -28.16
N LYS A 167 -23.83 27.69 -28.38
CA LYS A 167 -23.19 28.67 -27.46
C LYS A 167 -23.90 29.06 -26.14
N LYS A 168 -25.03 28.47 -25.70
CA LYS A 168 -25.99 29.25 -24.86
C LYS A 168 -26.33 28.82 -23.43
N TYR A 169 -25.65 27.86 -22.81
CA TYR A 169 -26.44 27.04 -21.88
C TYR A 169 -25.60 26.23 -20.88
N ARG A 170 -25.31 26.81 -19.69
CA ARG A 170 -24.58 26.12 -18.60
C ARG A 170 -25.26 26.16 -17.23
N GLU A 171 -25.92 27.26 -16.85
CA GLU A 171 -26.51 27.37 -15.50
C GLU A 171 -27.87 26.69 -15.32
N ARG A 172 -28.62 26.46 -16.41
CA ARG A 172 -29.83 25.63 -16.36
C ARG A 172 -29.53 24.11 -16.34
N TYR A 173 -28.31 23.71 -16.71
CA TYR A 173 -27.96 22.34 -17.10
C TYR A 173 -27.88 21.34 -15.96
N ALA A 174 -27.34 21.71 -14.81
CA ALA A 174 -27.26 20.75 -13.69
C ALA A 174 -28.65 20.37 -13.17
N ARG A 175 -29.57 21.34 -13.09
CA ARG A 175 -30.98 21.08 -12.74
C ARG A 175 -31.71 20.33 -13.86
N ASP A 176 -31.49 20.71 -15.11
CA ASP A 176 -32.14 20.07 -16.26
C ASP A 176 -31.64 18.62 -16.48
N LEU A 177 -30.38 18.29 -16.18
CA LEU A 177 -29.82 16.93 -16.27
C LEU A 177 -30.46 15.96 -15.28
N LEU A 178 -30.49 16.35 -14.01
CA LEU A 178 -31.15 15.56 -12.96
C LEU A 178 -32.66 15.43 -13.24
N THR A 179 -33.30 16.51 -13.69
CA THR A 179 -34.74 16.51 -14.02
C THR A 179 -35.05 15.66 -15.27
N HIS A 180 -34.23 15.75 -16.32
CA HIS A 180 -34.43 15.00 -17.57
C HIS A 180 -34.21 13.49 -17.37
N LEU A 181 -33.18 13.12 -16.61
CA LEU A 181 -32.91 11.72 -16.29
C LEU A 181 -33.73 11.20 -15.11
N LYS A 182 -34.57 12.05 -14.50
CA LYS A 182 -35.35 11.76 -13.29
C LYS A 182 -34.49 11.19 -12.15
N ILE A 183 -33.24 11.66 -12.04
CA ILE A 183 -32.28 11.21 -11.04
C ILE A 183 -32.53 11.94 -9.72
N THR A 184 -32.71 11.19 -8.65
CA THR A 184 -32.73 11.70 -7.28
C THR A 184 -31.33 11.57 -6.70
N SER A 185 -30.85 12.55 -5.93
CA SER A 185 -29.60 12.42 -5.19
C SER A 185 -29.77 11.45 -4.02
N GLY A 186 -28.75 10.65 -3.71
CA GLY A 186 -28.84 9.61 -2.69
C GLY A 186 -27.68 9.60 -1.70
N LEU A 187 -26.47 9.88 -2.18
CA LEU A 187 -25.25 9.83 -1.38
C LEU A 187 -24.42 11.09 -1.61
N SER A 188 -23.98 11.74 -0.54
CA SER A 188 -23.01 12.82 -0.57
C SER A 188 -21.73 12.35 0.10
N VAL A 189 -20.63 12.46 -0.63
CA VAL A 189 -19.28 12.05 -0.26
C VAL A 189 -18.39 13.29 -0.18
N GLU A 190 -17.64 13.45 0.90
CA GLU A 190 -16.63 14.49 1.05
C GLU A 190 -15.27 13.83 1.25
N GLY A 191 -14.23 14.44 0.68
CA GLY A 191 -12.89 13.88 0.77
C GLY A 191 -11.79 14.88 0.44
N ARG A 192 -10.55 14.40 0.56
CA ARG A 192 -9.34 15.14 0.26
C ARG A 192 -8.76 14.74 -1.08
N ILE A 193 -8.08 15.70 -1.70
CA ILE A 193 -7.36 15.52 -2.94
C ILE A 193 -5.88 15.75 -2.69
N GLU A 194 -5.07 14.81 -3.11
CA GLU A 194 -3.66 15.01 -3.33
C GLU A 194 -3.39 15.03 -4.83
N VAL A 195 -2.80 16.11 -5.32
CA VAL A 195 -2.36 16.18 -6.70
C VAL A 195 -0.92 15.70 -6.77
N ASP A 196 -0.71 14.55 -7.41
CA ASP A 196 0.62 14.04 -7.73
C ASP A 196 1.04 14.60 -9.09
N TYR A 197 1.76 15.72 -9.01
CA TYR A 197 2.36 16.40 -10.14
C TYR A 197 3.62 15.67 -10.68
N GLY A 198 4.11 14.63 -9.99
CA GLY A 198 5.24 13.81 -10.44
C GLY A 198 4.95 13.00 -11.70
N VAL A 199 3.67 12.92 -12.08
CA VAL A 199 3.19 12.33 -13.33
C VAL A 199 2.58 13.45 -14.20
N LYS A 200 2.79 13.40 -15.52
CA LYS A 200 2.27 14.40 -16.46
C LYS A 200 1.32 13.76 -17.49
N PRO A 201 0.07 14.26 -17.66
CA PRO A 201 -0.55 15.34 -16.89
C PRO A 201 -0.70 15.00 -15.38
N PRO A 202 -0.88 15.99 -14.49
CA PRO A 202 -0.97 15.76 -13.04
C PRO A 202 -2.01 14.72 -12.66
N ARG A 203 -1.66 13.86 -11.70
CA ARG A 203 -2.55 12.83 -11.15
C ARG A 203 -3.42 13.40 -10.04
N LEU A 204 -4.72 13.13 -10.06
CA LEU A 204 -5.61 13.43 -8.94
C LEU A 204 -5.78 12.15 -8.12
N ASN A 205 -5.24 12.13 -6.90
CA ASN A 205 -5.47 11.07 -5.92
C ASN A 205 -6.53 11.57 -4.93
N SER A 206 -7.65 10.88 -4.88
CA SER A 206 -8.74 11.20 -3.95
C SER A 206 -8.77 10.21 -2.80
N ARG A 207 -9.03 10.71 -1.59
CA ARG A 207 -9.36 9.88 -0.42
C ARG A 207 -10.69 10.36 0.14
N ILE A 208 -11.57 9.42 0.47
CA ILE A 208 -12.86 9.75 1.05
C ILE A 208 -12.71 9.92 2.56
N ASP A 209 -13.20 11.04 3.09
CA ASP A 209 -13.19 11.33 4.53
C ASP A 209 -14.58 11.14 5.16
N ARG A 210 -15.65 11.40 4.41
CA ARG A 210 -17.01 11.34 4.92
C ARG A 210 -18.01 10.89 3.86
N MET A 211 -19.01 10.14 4.30
CA MET A 211 -20.20 9.80 3.51
C MET A 211 -21.46 10.19 4.29
N SER A 212 -22.52 10.55 3.58
CA SER A 212 -23.81 10.90 4.17
C SER A 212 -24.94 10.66 3.18
N PHE A 213 -26.07 10.12 3.65
CA PHE A 213 -27.24 9.87 2.82
C PHE A 213 -28.15 11.10 2.73
N GLU A 214 -28.61 11.44 1.53
CA GLU A 214 -29.54 12.54 1.32
C GLU A 214 -31.00 12.05 1.45
N GLY A 215 -31.74 12.64 2.40
CA GLY A 215 -33.03 12.10 2.87
C GLY A 215 -34.25 12.40 1.99
N HIS A 216 -34.34 11.76 0.82
CA HIS A 216 -35.45 11.99 -0.11
C HIS A 216 -36.43 10.80 -0.26
N SER A 217 -36.11 9.61 0.25
CA SER A 217 -37.10 8.54 0.42
C SER A 217 -36.63 7.52 1.47
N ASP A 218 -37.50 7.12 2.41
CA ASP A 218 -37.28 5.94 3.29
C ASP A 218 -37.40 4.62 2.49
N SER A 219 -36.99 4.62 1.21
CA SER A 219 -37.11 3.49 0.30
C SER A 219 -35.88 2.61 0.41
N LEU A 220 -36.03 1.43 1.00
CA LEU A 220 -34.97 0.44 1.06
C LEU A 220 -34.51 0.01 -0.34
N GLU A 221 -35.42 -0.10 -1.31
CA GLU A 221 -35.07 -0.48 -2.68
C GLU A 221 -34.21 0.59 -3.38
N TYR A 222 -34.47 1.86 -3.09
CA TYR A 222 -33.60 2.95 -3.54
C TYR A 222 -32.21 2.85 -2.89
N LEU A 223 -32.14 2.58 -1.58
CA LEU A 223 -30.87 2.37 -0.89
C LEU A 223 -30.09 1.21 -1.54
N LYS A 224 -30.69 0.03 -1.71
CA LYS A 224 -30.07 -1.14 -2.38
C LYS A 224 -29.46 -0.83 -3.75
N SER A 225 -29.98 0.18 -4.45
CA SER A 225 -29.49 0.58 -5.75
C SER A 225 -28.27 1.51 -5.72
N LEU A 226 -27.85 2.05 -4.57
CA LEU A 226 -26.70 2.96 -4.44
C LEU A 226 -25.36 2.21 -4.37
N ILE A 227 -24.28 2.94 -4.63
CA ILE A 227 -22.89 2.46 -4.52
C ILE A 227 -22.36 2.84 -3.13
N PHE A 228 -21.92 1.85 -2.33
CA PHE A 228 -21.57 2.04 -0.91
C PHE A 228 -20.11 1.77 -0.56
N THR A 229 -19.38 1.06 -1.41
CA THR A 229 -17.98 0.69 -1.14
C THR A 229 -17.11 1.93 -1.27
N LYS A 230 -16.32 2.21 -0.23
CA LYS A 230 -15.42 3.37 -0.23
C LYS A 230 -14.40 3.27 -1.36
N THR A 231 -14.00 2.05 -1.72
CA THR A 231 -13.11 1.80 -2.86
C THR A 231 -13.77 2.16 -4.21
N ALA A 232 -15.00 1.74 -4.50
CA ALA A 232 -15.66 2.16 -5.74
C ALA A 232 -15.88 3.68 -5.81
N LEU A 233 -16.17 4.30 -4.67
CA LEU A 233 -16.30 5.76 -4.58
C LEU A 233 -14.94 6.47 -4.78
N GLU A 234 -13.84 5.86 -4.32
CA GLU A 234 -12.46 6.33 -4.57
C GLU A 234 -12.06 6.14 -6.05
N VAL A 235 -12.46 5.04 -6.70
CA VAL A 235 -12.33 4.82 -8.15
C VAL A 235 -13.08 5.91 -8.93
N LEU A 236 -14.32 6.21 -8.54
CA LEU A 236 -15.09 7.30 -9.15
C LEU A 236 -14.46 8.68 -8.92
N ALA A 237 -13.86 8.92 -7.75
CA ALA A 237 -13.25 10.20 -7.43
C ALA A 237 -11.84 10.40 -8.04
N GLY A 238 -11.09 9.32 -8.24
CA GLY A 238 -9.69 9.36 -8.70
C GLY A 238 -9.48 8.76 -10.08
N ASP A 239 -9.88 7.50 -10.30
CA ASP A 239 -9.52 6.73 -11.50
C ASP A 239 -10.22 7.24 -12.77
N VAL A 240 -11.42 7.81 -12.64
CA VAL A 240 -12.07 8.52 -13.75
C VAL A 240 -11.20 9.71 -14.21
N ALA A 241 -10.57 10.44 -13.28
CA ALA A 241 -9.62 11.50 -13.62
C ALA A 241 -8.33 10.93 -14.25
N LEU A 242 -7.87 9.73 -13.83
CA LEU A 242 -6.70 9.08 -14.43
C LEU A 242 -6.90 8.75 -15.90
N ILE A 243 -8.11 8.32 -16.27
CA ILE A 243 -8.49 8.01 -17.65
C ILE A 243 -8.53 9.28 -18.48
N GLY A 244 -9.21 10.31 -17.97
CA GLY A 244 -9.22 11.59 -18.65
C GLY A 244 -7.82 12.15 -18.84
N ARG A 245 -6.93 11.99 -17.85
CA ARG A 245 -5.50 12.32 -17.95
C ARG A 245 -4.80 11.48 -19.02
N LYS A 246 -5.02 10.15 -19.07
CA LYS A 246 -4.40 9.28 -20.08
C LYS A 246 -4.83 9.72 -21.48
N ILE A 247 -6.12 9.97 -21.69
CA ILE A 247 -6.66 10.48 -22.95
C ILE A 247 -6.02 11.83 -23.30
N LEU A 248 -5.96 12.76 -22.34
CA LEU A 248 -5.34 14.06 -22.57
C LEU A 248 -3.85 13.95 -22.92
N SER A 249 -3.12 13.03 -22.28
CA SER A 249 -1.72 12.73 -22.60
C SER A 249 -1.56 12.19 -24.02
N LEU A 250 -2.42 11.25 -24.42
CA LEU A 250 -2.42 10.71 -25.77
C LEU A 250 -2.68 11.83 -26.78
N ILE A 251 -3.70 12.66 -26.56
CA ILE A 251 -3.97 13.82 -27.42
C ILE A 251 -2.72 14.72 -27.52
N ASN A 252 -2.11 15.03 -26.39
CA ASN A 252 -0.89 15.83 -26.32
C ASN A 252 0.23 15.25 -27.20
N ASP A 253 0.52 13.95 -27.06
CA ASP A 253 1.60 13.26 -27.78
C ASP A 253 1.43 13.30 -29.30
N TYR A 254 0.20 13.15 -29.80
CA TYR A 254 -0.07 13.20 -31.25
C TYR A 254 -0.20 14.62 -31.79
N THR A 255 -0.36 15.63 -30.94
CA THR A 255 -0.53 17.03 -31.38
C THR A 255 0.76 17.82 -31.54
N VAL A 256 1.90 17.29 -31.07
CA VAL A 256 3.22 17.90 -31.28
C VAL A 256 3.72 17.60 -32.68
N ASP A 257 4.17 18.63 -33.41
CA ASP A 257 4.77 18.42 -34.74
C ASP A 257 6.20 17.88 -34.62
N ALA A 258 6.49 16.80 -35.35
CA ALA A 258 7.77 16.12 -35.32
C ALA A 258 8.95 17.02 -35.76
N VAL A 259 8.73 18.02 -36.60
CA VAL A 259 9.76 18.98 -37.03
C VAL A 259 10.15 19.90 -35.88
N GLU A 260 9.16 20.42 -35.16
CA GLU A 260 9.38 21.32 -34.02
C GLU A 260 10.18 20.59 -32.92
N GLU A 261 9.80 19.34 -32.63
CA GLU A 261 10.50 18.49 -31.68
C GLU A 261 11.94 18.17 -32.12
N ASP A 262 12.15 17.72 -33.37
CA ASP A 262 13.48 17.31 -33.85
C ASP A 262 14.47 18.48 -33.86
N VAL A 263 14.03 19.70 -34.26
CA VAL A 263 14.85 20.91 -34.20
C VAL A 263 15.27 21.22 -32.76
N ALA A 264 14.32 21.25 -31.82
CA ALA A 264 14.62 21.61 -30.44
C ALA A 264 15.57 20.60 -29.78
N LEU A 265 15.41 19.30 -30.05
CA LEU A 265 16.26 18.24 -29.50
C LEU A 265 17.68 18.25 -30.09
N ARG A 266 17.83 18.53 -31.39
CA ARG A 266 19.16 18.61 -32.04
C ARG A 266 19.94 19.85 -31.60
N LEU A 267 19.25 20.97 -31.39
CA LEU A 267 19.85 22.17 -30.79
C LEU A 267 20.33 21.89 -29.37
N ALA A 268 19.58 21.09 -28.59
CA ALA A 268 20.01 20.62 -27.28
C ALA A 268 21.30 19.81 -27.34
N GLU A 269 21.38 18.81 -28.21
CA GLU A 269 22.59 17.99 -28.37
C GLU A 269 23.80 18.85 -28.74
N SER A 270 23.60 19.80 -29.66
CA SER A 270 24.64 20.73 -30.08
C SER A 270 25.08 21.66 -28.96
N PHE A 271 24.17 22.18 -28.13
CA PHE A 271 24.52 23.01 -26.98
C PHE A 271 25.29 22.23 -25.92
N TRP A 272 24.81 21.05 -25.53
CA TRP A 272 25.47 20.21 -24.52
C TRP A 272 26.86 19.74 -24.95
N SER A 273 27.12 19.60 -26.25
CA SER A 273 28.47 19.29 -26.75
C SER A 273 29.49 20.41 -26.49
N ARG A 274 29.03 21.65 -26.25
CA ARG A 274 29.88 22.81 -25.96
C ARG A 274 30.11 23.03 -24.47
N VAL A 275 29.17 22.60 -23.62
CA VAL A 275 29.28 22.76 -22.16
C VAL A 275 30.15 21.64 -21.58
N LYS A 276 31.23 22.01 -20.88
CA LYS A 276 32.12 21.04 -20.24
C LYS A 276 31.46 20.42 -18.99
N PRO A 277 31.59 19.10 -18.76
CA PRO A 277 31.14 18.49 -17.52
C PRO A 277 31.84 19.07 -16.29
N GLY A 278 31.12 19.22 -15.18
CA GLY A 278 31.66 19.71 -13.91
C GLY A 278 30.76 20.70 -13.18
N SER A 279 31.19 21.15 -12.00
CA SER A 279 30.50 22.18 -11.23
C SER A 279 30.78 23.55 -11.85
N LEU A 280 29.75 24.15 -12.45
CA LEU A 280 29.82 25.46 -13.10
C LEU A 280 28.93 26.46 -12.37
N LYS A 281 29.30 27.74 -12.44
CA LYS A 281 28.42 28.82 -12.01
C LYS A 281 27.33 28.99 -13.06
N ILE A 282 26.09 29.17 -12.62
CA ILE A 282 24.97 29.32 -13.54
C ILE A 282 25.10 30.57 -14.42
N GLU A 283 25.72 31.64 -13.92
CA GLU A 283 26.00 32.85 -14.72
C GLU A 283 26.82 32.51 -15.97
N GLU A 284 27.83 31.66 -15.84
CA GLU A 284 28.72 31.25 -16.93
C GLU A 284 27.97 30.42 -17.98
N ILE A 285 27.08 29.51 -17.54
CA ILE A 285 26.25 28.70 -18.45
C ILE A 285 25.23 29.57 -19.18
N MET A 286 24.61 30.54 -18.48
CA MET A 286 23.59 31.41 -19.07
C MET A 286 24.18 32.37 -20.11
N GLU A 287 25.42 32.82 -19.93
CA GLU A 287 26.15 33.59 -20.94
C GLU A 287 26.43 32.76 -22.21
N GLU A 288 26.90 31.52 -22.05
CA GLU A 288 27.12 30.59 -23.18
C GLU A 288 25.80 30.24 -23.89
N ALA A 289 24.72 29.99 -23.14
CA ALA A 289 23.39 29.74 -23.69
C ALA A 289 22.90 30.88 -24.58
N LYS A 290 23.10 32.13 -24.13
CA LYS A 290 22.74 33.32 -24.91
C LYS A 290 23.54 33.40 -26.21
N PHE A 291 24.85 33.21 -26.14
CA PHE A 291 25.73 33.21 -27.32
C PHE A 291 25.31 32.12 -28.33
N PHE A 292 25.02 30.91 -27.84
CA PHE A 292 24.58 29.79 -28.67
C PHE A 292 23.24 30.05 -29.38
N VAL A 293 22.25 30.60 -28.66
CA VAL A 293 20.93 30.91 -29.25
C VAL A 293 21.05 31.98 -30.33
N ASP A 294 21.87 33.02 -30.12
CA ASP A 294 22.11 34.06 -31.12
C ASP A 294 22.79 33.50 -32.38
N GLU A 295 23.75 32.58 -32.21
CA GLU A 295 24.37 31.85 -33.34
C GLU A 295 23.35 30.98 -34.08
N ALA A 296 22.52 30.22 -33.36
CA ALA A 296 21.49 29.35 -33.95
C ALA A 296 20.45 30.14 -34.76
N ARG A 297 20.05 31.34 -34.30
CA ARG A 297 19.14 32.24 -35.03
C ARG A 297 19.75 32.75 -36.33
N GLU A 298 21.01 33.15 -36.31
CA GLU A 298 21.70 33.64 -37.51
C GLU A 298 21.88 32.51 -38.53
N VAL A 299 22.15 31.29 -38.06
CA VAL A 299 22.20 30.10 -38.92
C VAL A 299 20.82 29.76 -39.50
N PHE A 300 19.77 29.80 -38.68
CA PHE A 300 18.41 29.54 -39.14
C PHE A 300 17.96 30.54 -40.23
N ARG A 301 18.31 31.83 -40.10
CA ARG A 301 18.04 32.84 -41.13
C ARG A 301 18.67 32.48 -42.48
N LYS A 302 19.90 31.95 -42.48
CA LYS A 302 20.57 31.49 -43.72
C LYS A 302 19.87 30.28 -44.33
N VAL A 303 19.46 29.31 -43.51
CA VAL A 303 18.67 28.15 -43.97
C VAL A 303 17.32 28.60 -44.53
N GLU A 304 16.67 29.59 -43.91
CA GLU A 304 15.44 30.19 -44.42
C GLU A 304 15.65 30.84 -45.80
N GLU A 305 16.76 31.54 -46.02
CA GLU A 305 17.13 32.10 -47.32
C GLU A 305 17.32 31.01 -48.39
N ASP A 306 18.04 29.93 -48.06
CA ASP A 306 18.29 28.79 -48.96
C ASP A 306 16.98 28.06 -49.33
N VAL A 307 16.14 27.77 -48.34
CA VAL A 307 14.84 27.10 -48.54
C VAL A 307 13.89 27.98 -49.36
N ASN A 308 13.87 29.30 -49.10
CA ASN A 308 13.12 30.24 -49.92
C ASN A 308 13.63 30.26 -51.36
N ALA A 309 14.94 30.22 -51.59
CA ALA A 309 15.51 30.14 -52.93
C ALA A 309 15.07 28.86 -53.68
N ILE A 310 14.95 27.73 -52.98
CA ILE A 310 14.43 26.47 -53.53
C ILE A 310 12.95 26.60 -53.92
N MET A 311 12.11 27.15 -53.03
CA MET A 311 10.66 27.34 -53.29
C MET A 311 10.39 28.21 -54.51
N HIS A 312 11.24 29.22 -54.74
CA HIS A 312 11.14 30.13 -55.88
C HIS A 312 11.97 29.69 -57.08
N SER A 313 12.68 28.56 -56.98
CA SER A 313 13.42 28.00 -58.11
C SER A 313 12.45 27.40 -59.12
N GLY A 314 12.52 27.88 -60.36
CA GLY A 314 11.80 27.29 -61.50
C GLY A 314 12.46 26.01 -62.03
N GLY A 315 13.29 25.33 -61.22
CA GLY A 315 14.09 24.19 -61.65
C GLY A 315 13.50 22.86 -61.22
N ARG A 316 13.44 21.89 -62.14
CA ARG A 316 13.21 20.49 -61.83
C ARG A 316 14.55 19.81 -61.56
N ARG A 317 14.73 19.25 -60.37
CA ARG A 317 15.96 18.56 -59.96
C ARG A 317 15.61 17.39 -59.04
N PRO A 318 16.49 16.38 -58.91
CA PRO A 318 16.34 15.35 -57.89
C PRO A 318 16.19 15.96 -56.48
N LEU A 319 15.32 15.41 -55.65
CA LEU A 319 15.07 15.87 -54.27
C LEU A 319 16.37 16.02 -53.46
N LYS A 320 17.32 15.11 -53.64
CA LYS A 320 18.64 15.18 -53.02
C LYS A 320 19.42 16.46 -53.39
N GLN A 321 19.34 16.92 -54.64
CA GLN A 321 20.01 18.15 -55.08
C GLN A 321 19.38 19.41 -54.49
N HIS A 322 18.08 19.39 -54.20
CA HIS A 322 17.42 20.47 -53.46
C HIS A 322 17.88 20.49 -51.99
N LEU A 323 18.01 19.32 -51.35
CA LEU A 323 18.56 19.22 -49.99
C LEU A 323 20.05 19.63 -49.93
N ASP A 324 20.84 19.28 -50.94
CA ASP A 324 22.26 19.64 -51.03
C ASP A 324 22.47 21.14 -51.25
N ALA A 325 21.49 21.85 -51.81
CA ALA A 325 21.52 23.30 -51.99
C ALA A 325 21.38 24.09 -50.68
N VAL A 326 20.91 23.45 -49.60
CA VAL A 326 20.97 24.01 -48.24
C VAL A 326 22.37 23.73 -47.68
N GLU A 327 23.17 24.77 -47.43
CA GLU A 327 24.51 24.60 -46.86
C GLU A 327 24.41 24.07 -45.41
N GLY A 328 25.18 23.02 -45.08
CA GLY A 328 24.90 22.19 -43.90
C GLY A 328 26.13 21.77 -43.09
N SER A 329 26.82 22.72 -42.46
CA SER A 329 27.86 22.41 -41.46
C SER A 329 27.56 23.08 -40.12
N GLY A 330 28.07 22.53 -39.01
CA GLY A 330 27.81 23.06 -37.67
C GLY A 330 26.32 23.03 -37.30
N LEU A 331 25.77 24.12 -36.77
CA LEU A 331 24.35 24.21 -36.40
C LEU A 331 23.40 24.10 -37.61
N ALA A 332 23.87 24.40 -38.83
CA ALA A 332 23.03 24.32 -40.02
C ALA A 332 22.62 22.86 -40.34
N SER A 333 23.44 21.87 -39.93
CA SER A 333 23.09 20.46 -40.10
C SER A 333 21.87 20.06 -39.25
N CYS A 334 21.64 20.72 -38.10
CA CYS A 334 20.46 20.43 -37.26
C CYS A 334 19.16 20.68 -38.04
N PHE A 335 19.09 21.81 -38.74
CA PHE A 335 17.93 22.19 -39.55
C PHE A 335 17.86 21.36 -40.85
N LYS A 336 18.99 21.16 -41.52
CA LYS A 336 19.08 20.40 -42.77
C LYS A 336 18.67 18.93 -42.59
N ASP A 337 19.13 18.27 -41.53
CA ASP A 337 18.77 16.88 -41.24
C ASP A 337 17.28 16.73 -40.92
N THR A 338 16.72 17.69 -40.18
CA THR A 338 15.29 17.71 -39.88
C THR A 338 14.46 17.88 -41.16
N LEU A 339 14.89 18.77 -42.04
CA LEU A 339 14.28 18.95 -43.37
C LEU A 339 14.37 17.68 -44.22
N ALA A 340 15.53 17.02 -44.24
CA ALA A 340 15.71 15.75 -44.95
C ALA A 340 14.79 14.65 -44.40
N LYS A 341 14.61 14.59 -43.07
CA LYS A 341 13.71 13.66 -42.40
C LYS A 341 12.24 13.93 -42.75
N LEU A 342 11.80 15.18 -42.77
CA LEU A 342 10.45 15.56 -43.21
C LEU A 342 10.18 15.09 -44.65
N LEU A 343 11.17 15.22 -45.53
CA LEU A 343 11.06 14.87 -46.94
C LEU A 343 11.36 13.39 -47.25
N SER A 344 11.77 12.58 -46.25
CA SER A 344 12.15 11.17 -46.41
C SER A 344 11.01 10.24 -46.82
N GLY A 345 9.76 10.69 -46.72
CA GLY A 345 8.59 10.00 -47.27
C GLY A 345 8.53 10.00 -48.81
N ARG A 346 9.42 10.73 -49.48
CA ARG A 346 9.56 10.77 -50.94
C ARG A 346 10.84 10.05 -51.38
N VAL A 347 10.88 9.56 -52.61
CA VAL A 347 12.07 8.90 -53.16
C VAL A 347 13.13 9.98 -53.46
N LEU A 348 14.33 9.85 -52.88
CA LEU A 348 15.39 10.87 -52.98
C LEU A 348 15.86 11.15 -54.42
N GLU A 349 15.69 10.19 -55.32
CA GLU A 349 16.01 10.28 -56.74
C GLU A 349 14.86 10.85 -57.59
N GLU A 350 13.68 11.08 -57.00
CA GLU A 350 12.54 11.65 -57.69
C GLU A 350 12.84 13.09 -58.12
N GLU A 351 12.60 13.39 -59.39
CA GLU A 351 12.74 14.74 -59.94
C GLU A 351 11.52 15.60 -59.61
N VAL A 352 11.67 16.46 -58.61
CA VAL A 352 10.61 17.31 -58.08
C VAL A 352 10.87 18.77 -58.44
N TRP A 353 9.81 19.53 -58.71
CA TRP A 353 9.91 20.97 -58.90
C TRP A 353 9.99 21.67 -57.53
N GLY A 354 10.87 22.66 -57.38
CA GLY A 354 11.00 23.41 -56.12
C GLY A 354 9.66 24.02 -55.64
N TRP A 355 8.85 24.57 -56.56
CA TRP A 355 7.52 25.10 -56.24
C TRP A 355 6.51 24.04 -55.79
N SER A 356 6.70 22.77 -56.16
CA SER A 356 5.82 21.67 -55.74
C SER A 356 6.14 21.14 -54.34
N LEU A 357 7.22 21.63 -53.72
CA LEU A 357 7.58 21.40 -52.32
C LEU A 357 7.17 22.58 -51.42
N LYS A 358 6.51 23.60 -51.99
CA LYS A 358 6.26 24.87 -51.30
C LYS A 358 5.51 24.68 -49.99
N ASP A 359 4.51 23.80 -49.95
CA ASP A 359 3.70 23.59 -48.76
C ASP A 359 4.53 22.90 -47.66
N GLU A 360 5.31 21.86 -48.00
CA GLU A 360 6.21 21.19 -47.05
C GLU A 360 7.34 22.09 -46.56
N LEU A 361 7.94 22.89 -47.44
CA LEU A 361 9.03 23.80 -47.10
C LEU A 361 8.56 25.00 -46.28
N THR A 362 7.37 25.53 -46.57
CA THR A 362 6.75 26.58 -45.73
C THR A 362 6.43 26.02 -44.35
N SER A 363 5.85 24.81 -44.28
CA SER A 363 5.60 24.11 -43.02
C SER A 363 6.90 23.89 -42.25
N PHE A 364 7.96 23.43 -42.91
CA PHE A 364 9.27 23.26 -42.26
C PHE A 364 9.77 24.56 -41.63
N LEU A 365 9.78 25.68 -42.37
CA LEU A 365 10.29 26.95 -41.87
C LEU A 365 9.50 27.46 -40.66
N GLU A 366 8.17 27.39 -40.73
CA GLU A 366 7.30 27.83 -39.62
C GLU A 366 7.49 26.98 -38.36
N HIS A 367 7.63 25.66 -38.51
CA HIS A 367 7.81 24.74 -37.38
C HIS A 367 9.24 24.74 -36.84
N ALA A 368 10.25 24.98 -37.68
CA ALA A 368 11.65 25.09 -37.27
C ALA A 368 11.92 26.38 -36.47
N ASP A 369 11.35 27.53 -36.88
CA ASP A 369 11.42 28.78 -36.11
C ASP A 369 10.78 28.62 -34.72
N ARG A 370 9.65 27.90 -34.66
CA ARG A 370 9.02 27.54 -33.37
C ARG A 370 9.92 26.64 -32.54
N GLY A 371 10.52 25.60 -33.12
CA GLY A 371 11.44 24.70 -32.43
C GLY A 371 12.63 25.44 -31.82
N LEU A 372 13.18 26.43 -32.52
CA LEU A 372 14.25 27.30 -32.04
C LEU A 372 13.80 28.19 -30.86
N LYS A 373 12.65 28.85 -30.98
CA LYS A 373 12.07 29.68 -29.89
C LYS A 373 11.73 28.85 -28.65
N THR A 374 11.25 27.63 -28.86
CA THR A 374 10.98 26.65 -27.82
C THR A 374 12.28 26.25 -27.12
N PHE A 375 13.33 25.91 -27.87
CA PHE A 375 14.64 25.59 -27.32
C PHE A 375 15.21 26.73 -26.46
N GLU A 376 15.18 27.98 -26.95
CA GLU A 376 15.68 29.16 -26.21
C GLU A 376 14.97 29.33 -24.86
N LYS A 377 13.63 29.33 -24.88
CA LYS A 377 12.83 29.47 -23.65
C LYS A 377 13.08 28.31 -22.69
N ALA A 378 13.17 27.10 -23.25
CA ALA A 378 13.40 25.91 -22.46
C ALA A 378 14.76 25.93 -21.78
N LEU A 379 15.81 26.34 -22.49
CA LEU A 379 17.17 26.35 -21.96
C LEU A 379 17.29 27.25 -20.72
N SER A 380 16.85 28.50 -20.82
CA SER A 380 16.91 29.43 -19.68
C SER A 380 16.06 28.96 -18.48
N ALA A 381 14.84 28.50 -18.75
CA ALA A 381 13.94 28.05 -17.69
C ALA A 381 14.43 26.75 -17.03
N PHE A 382 15.02 25.83 -17.81
CA PHE A 382 15.60 24.60 -17.30
C PHE A 382 16.82 24.88 -16.40
N MET A 383 17.74 25.75 -16.83
CA MET A 383 18.91 26.09 -16.01
C MET A 383 18.49 26.72 -14.68
N PHE A 384 17.50 27.61 -14.70
CA PHE A 384 16.95 28.17 -13.47
C PHE A 384 16.37 27.08 -12.55
N MET A 385 15.56 26.18 -13.11
CA MET A 385 14.92 25.09 -12.38
C MET A 385 15.93 24.11 -11.78
N VAL A 386 16.96 23.70 -12.53
CA VAL A 386 18.01 22.80 -12.03
C VAL A 386 18.79 23.46 -10.89
N ALA A 387 19.16 24.74 -11.03
CA ALA A 387 19.83 25.47 -9.96
C ALA A 387 18.94 25.62 -8.71
N GLU A 388 17.64 25.87 -8.90
CA GLU A 388 16.66 25.97 -7.81
C GLU A 388 16.50 24.64 -7.07
N LYS A 389 16.32 23.53 -7.80
CA LYS A 389 16.25 22.17 -7.25
C LYS A 389 17.51 21.83 -6.44
N GLU A 390 18.68 22.06 -7.02
CA GLU A 390 19.96 21.74 -6.38
C GLU A 390 20.21 22.63 -5.14
N ALA A 391 19.84 23.90 -5.20
CA ALA A 391 19.92 24.82 -4.06
C ALA A 391 19.02 24.38 -2.90
N ILE A 392 17.74 24.09 -3.20
CA ILE A 392 16.77 23.62 -2.20
C ILE A 392 17.22 22.29 -1.60
N LYS A 393 17.64 21.34 -2.44
CA LYS A 393 18.15 20.03 -1.99
C LYS A 393 19.32 20.19 -1.02
N ARG A 394 20.32 21.01 -1.35
CA ARG A 394 21.46 21.29 -0.46
C ARG A 394 21.02 21.91 0.85
N ILE A 395 20.12 22.90 0.82
CA ILE A 395 19.59 23.55 2.03
C ILE A 395 18.88 22.52 2.92
N LEU A 396 18.03 21.68 2.34
CA LEU A 396 17.27 20.68 3.09
C LEU A 396 18.17 19.56 3.63
N GLU A 397 19.12 19.05 2.85
CA GLU A 397 20.10 18.05 3.29
C GLU A 397 21.00 18.57 4.41
N ASP A 398 21.43 19.83 4.33
CA ASP A 398 22.23 20.45 5.39
C ASP A 398 21.44 20.65 6.67
N TYR A 399 20.12 20.84 6.59
CA TYR A 399 19.24 20.82 7.75
C TYR A 399 19.14 19.40 8.35
N VAL A 400 18.89 18.37 7.54
CA VAL A 400 18.82 16.95 7.99
C VAL A 400 20.08 16.55 8.76
N LYS A 401 21.26 16.96 8.28
CA LYS A 401 22.55 16.66 8.93
C LYS A 401 22.68 17.26 10.33
N GLN A 402 21.98 18.35 10.62
CA GLN A 402 22.00 19.01 11.94
C GLN A 402 21.05 18.36 12.95
N VAL A 403 20.12 17.50 12.49
CA VAL A 403 19.19 16.79 13.37
C VAL A 403 19.92 15.64 14.08
N VAL A 404 20.03 15.72 15.41
CA VAL A 404 20.75 14.73 16.23
C VAL A 404 19.94 13.46 16.47
N ASP A 405 18.63 13.58 16.77
CA ASP A 405 17.77 12.44 17.07
C ASP A 405 17.54 11.56 15.81
N PRO A 406 17.75 10.23 15.87
CA PRO A 406 17.68 9.36 14.71
C PRO A 406 16.26 9.17 14.16
N ILE A 407 15.23 9.10 15.00
CA ILE A 407 13.84 8.92 14.56
C ILE A 407 13.36 10.21 13.89
N ARG A 408 13.59 11.34 14.54
CA ARG A 408 13.35 12.68 14.02
C ARG A 408 14.13 12.90 12.73
N ARG A 409 15.39 12.47 12.63
CA ARG A 409 16.18 12.57 11.39
C ARG A 409 15.55 11.75 10.28
N ILE A 410 15.14 10.50 10.54
CA ILE A 410 14.47 9.66 9.53
C ILE A 410 13.16 10.31 9.09
N MET A 411 12.30 10.72 10.02
CA MET A 411 11.04 11.39 9.67
C MET A 411 11.27 12.70 8.90
N ILE A 412 12.20 13.54 9.32
CA ILE A 412 12.54 14.79 8.62
C ILE A 412 13.10 14.48 7.25
N LYS A 413 13.96 13.47 7.11
CA LYS A 413 14.49 13.04 5.83
C LYS A 413 13.38 12.55 4.91
N THR A 414 12.50 11.65 5.37
CA THR A 414 11.36 11.17 4.59
C THR A 414 10.39 12.30 4.25
N TYR A 415 10.16 13.23 5.17
CA TYR A 415 9.35 14.42 4.92
C TYR A 415 10.00 15.32 3.86
N ILE A 416 11.31 15.56 3.95
CA ILE A 416 12.10 16.32 2.97
C ILE A 416 12.14 15.65 1.61
N GLU A 417 12.19 14.32 1.54
CA GLU A 417 12.06 13.59 0.28
C GLU A 417 10.67 13.81 -0.35
N LYS A 418 9.61 13.83 0.46
CA LYS A 418 8.24 14.12 -0.02
C LYS A 418 8.04 15.59 -0.41
N ILE A 419 8.50 16.53 0.40
CA ILE A 419 8.56 17.95 0.02
C ILE A 419 9.40 18.09 -1.24
N GLY A 420 10.53 17.41 -1.33
CA GLY A 420 11.45 17.45 -2.47
C GLY A 420 10.73 17.04 -3.75
N LYS A 421 10.00 15.93 -3.74
CA LYS A 421 9.15 15.51 -4.87
C LYS A 421 8.07 16.56 -5.18
N ARG A 422 7.39 17.10 -4.17
CA ARG A 422 6.38 18.16 -4.36
C ARG A 422 6.99 19.46 -4.91
N LEU A 423 8.16 19.86 -4.43
CA LEU A 423 8.92 21.03 -4.85
C LEU A 423 9.46 20.84 -6.26
N GLU A 424 10.09 19.72 -6.58
CA GLU A 424 10.54 19.39 -7.93
C GLU A 424 9.40 19.55 -8.91
N SER A 425 8.23 19.05 -8.53
CA SER A 425 7.05 19.13 -9.35
C SER A 425 6.44 20.52 -9.44
N PHE A 426 6.37 21.25 -8.32
CA PHE A 426 5.93 22.64 -8.27
C PHE A 426 6.84 23.57 -9.09
N ILE A 427 8.16 23.36 -9.02
CA ILE A 427 9.16 24.12 -9.76
C ILE A 427 9.04 23.80 -11.25
N GLU A 428 8.83 22.53 -11.61
CA GLU A 428 8.56 22.13 -12.98
C GLU A 428 7.27 22.75 -13.53
N ASP A 429 6.19 22.81 -12.74
CA ASP A 429 4.91 23.41 -13.11
C ASP A 429 5.01 24.90 -13.45
N ARG A 430 5.79 25.66 -12.68
CA ARG A 430 5.90 27.11 -12.88
C ARG A 430 6.88 27.50 -13.98
N SER A 431 7.55 26.53 -14.60
CA SER A 431 8.76 26.78 -15.40
C SER A 431 8.50 27.67 -16.63
N LEU A 432 7.25 27.77 -17.09
CA LEU A 432 6.78 28.67 -18.14
C LEU A 432 6.79 30.16 -17.72
N GLY A 433 6.67 30.45 -16.42
CA GLY A 433 6.70 31.81 -15.83
C GLY A 433 8.08 32.21 -15.30
N VAL A 434 9.14 31.47 -15.63
CA VAL A 434 10.51 31.80 -15.24
C VAL A 434 11.04 32.93 -16.14
N PRO A 435 11.61 34.01 -15.58
CA PRO A 435 12.22 35.06 -16.36
C PRO A 435 13.29 34.50 -17.30
N VAL A 436 13.23 34.88 -18.58
CA VAL A 436 14.23 34.50 -19.59
C VAL A 436 15.61 35.07 -19.24
N SER A 437 15.66 36.14 -18.43
CA SER A 437 16.88 36.76 -17.92
C SER A 437 17.23 36.26 -16.52
N TRP A 438 18.48 35.80 -16.34
CA TRP A 438 19.04 35.42 -15.05
C TRP A 438 19.24 36.64 -14.13
N ASP A 439 18.74 36.57 -12.90
CA ASP A 439 18.96 37.56 -11.84
C ASP A 439 19.00 36.84 -10.48
N ILE A 440 20.09 37.04 -9.73
CA ILE A 440 20.33 36.34 -8.45
C ILE A 440 19.36 36.77 -7.34
N ALA A 441 18.88 38.02 -7.34
CA ALA A 441 17.92 38.51 -6.37
C ALA A 441 16.54 37.90 -6.64
N ILE A 442 16.15 37.81 -7.91
CA ILE A 442 14.92 37.13 -8.33
C ILE A 442 15.00 35.63 -7.98
N PHE A 443 16.14 34.98 -8.25
CA PHE A 443 16.37 33.58 -7.90
C PHE A 443 16.22 33.31 -6.39
N ARG A 444 16.88 34.11 -5.54
CA ARG A 444 16.78 33.98 -4.07
C ARG A 444 15.37 34.26 -3.55
N GLY A 445 14.70 35.27 -4.10
CA GLY A 445 13.32 35.61 -3.75
C GLY A 445 12.36 34.45 -4.04
N LYS A 446 12.53 33.83 -5.21
CA LYS A 446 11.75 32.69 -5.67
C LYS A 446 11.94 31.44 -4.83
N ILE A 447 13.18 31.03 -4.53
CA ILE A 447 13.43 29.89 -3.64
C ILE A 447 12.73 30.07 -2.29
N LYS A 448 12.78 31.29 -1.74
CA LYS A 448 12.16 31.60 -0.44
C LYS A 448 10.64 31.46 -0.48
N GLU A 449 10.00 31.93 -1.55
CA GLU A 449 8.55 31.84 -1.75
C GLU A 449 8.11 30.39 -1.97
N ASP A 450 8.82 29.67 -2.85
CA ASP A 450 8.49 28.29 -3.21
C ASP A 450 8.63 27.36 -2.00
N LEU A 451 9.74 27.46 -1.28
CA LEU A 451 9.96 26.67 -0.07
C LEU A 451 8.93 27.01 1.03
N ALA A 452 8.54 28.28 1.18
CA ALA A 452 7.49 28.67 2.12
C ALA A 452 6.14 28.04 1.75
N SER A 453 5.75 28.13 0.48
CA SER A 453 4.47 27.59 0.01
C SER A 453 4.37 26.07 0.22
N GLN A 454 5.45 25.32 -0.03
CA GLN A 454 5.42 23.86 0.06
C GLN A 454 5.56 23.35 1.51
N LEU A 455 6.13 24.14 2.42
CA LEU A 455 6.19 23.80 3.85
C LEU A 455 4.89 24.12 4.58
N GLU A 456 3.95 24.84 3.97
CA GLU A 456 2.66 25.20 4.58
C GLU A 456 1.59 24.10 4.51
N VAL A 457 1.72 23.14 3.59
CA VAL A 457 0.78 22.04 3.33
C VAL A 457 0.78 21.01 4.48
N GLY A 458 -0.42 20.66 4.97
CA GLY A 458 -0.61 19.76 6.12
C GLY A 458 -0.37 18.27 5.85
N VAL A 459 0.09 17.57 6.90
CA VAL A 459 0.31 16.12 7.14
C VAL A 459 0.53 15.21 5.91
N LEU A 460 1.73 14.63 5.83
CA LEU A 460 2.23 13.86 4.68
C LEU A 460 2.33 12.34 4.88
N PHE A 461 2.06 11.81 6.08
CA PHE A 461 2.32 10.39 6.39
C PHE A 461 1.03 9.59 6.56
N SER A 462 0.95 8.47 5.84
CA SER A 462 -0.05 7.42 6.10
C SER A 462 0.33 6.59 7.33
N THR A 463 -0.64 5.88 7.91
CA THR A 463 -0.41 4.95 9.04
C THR A 463 0.67 3.92 8.73
N VAL A 464 0.67 3.38 7.51
CA VAL A 464 1.65 2.38 7.05
C VAL A 464 3.05 2.96 7.01
N GLU A 465 3.21 4.20 6.52
CA GLU A 465 4.51 4.86 6.46
C GLU A 465 5.05 5.19 7.85
N LEU A 466 4.20 5.63 8.79
CA LEU A 466 4.61 5.82 10.18
C LEU A 466 5.12 4.51 10.79
N LEU A 467 4.38 3.42 10.56
CA LEU A 467 4.76 2.09 11.02
C LEU A 467 6.10 1.63 10.41
N GLU A 468 6.31 1.86 9.11
CA GLU A 468 7.56 1.57 8.41
C GLU A 468 8.74 2.39 8.95
N ILE A 469 8.55 3.69 9.19
CA ILE A 469 9.57 4.56 9.77
C ILE A 469 9.97 4.06 11.16
N THR A 470 9.00 3.79 12.03
CA THR A 470 9.27 3.27 13.37
C THR A 470 9.99 1.92 13.30
N PHE A 471 9.50 0.99 12.48
CA PHE A 471 10.10 -0.33 12.34
C PHE A 471 11.55 -0.26 11.85
N ASN A 472 11.83 0.51 10.80
CA ASN A 472 13.18 0.65 10.26
C ASN A 472 14.15 1.33 11.23
N GLY A 473 13.66 2.31 12.01
CA GLY A 473 14.46 2.94 13.07
C GLY A 473 14.71 2.02 14.27
N PHE A 474 13.83 1.05 14.52
CA PHE A 474 13.88 0.16 15.67
C PHE A 474 14.63 -1.15 15.42
N ILE A 475 14.48 -1.77 14.24
CA ILE A 475 14.93 -3.14 13.98
C ILE A 475 16.44 -3.33 14.13
N SER A 476 17.24 -2.28 13.91
CA SER A 476 18.69 -2.32 14.13
C SER A 476 19.08 -2.45 15.60
N GLU A 477 18.22 -2.03 16.53
CA GLU A 477 18.44 -2.12 17.99
C GLU A 477 18.03 -3.51 18.54
N VAL A 478 17.36 -4.34 17.73
CA VAL A 478 16.81 -5.64 18.14
C VAL A 478 17.85 -6.75 17.95
N PRO A 479 18.11 -7.60 18.97
CA PRO A 479 18.96 -8.79 18.84
C PRO A 479 18.46 -9.72 17.73
N SER A 480 19.37 -10.32 16.96
CA SER A 480 19.04 -11.14 15.79
C SER A 480 18.02 -12.25 16.05
N GLU A 481 18.09 -12.88 17.23
CA GLU A 481 17.20 -13.97 17.66
C GLU A 481 15.74 -13.53 17.84
N LEU A 482 15.52 -12.23 18.12
CA LEU A 482 14.20 -11.68 18.42
C LEU A 482 13.63 -10.83 17.28
N ARG A 483 14.43 -10.54 16.23
CA ARG A 483 13.99 -9.79 15.04
C ARG A 483 12.79 -10.43 14.35
N VAL A 484 12.79 -11.75 14.23
CA VAL A 484 11.69 -12.50 13.60
C VAL A 484 10.35 -12.21 14.27
N LYS A 485 10.34 -12.03 15.60
CA LYS A 485 9.12 -11.71 16.35
C LYS A 485 8.63 -10.29 16.13
N VAL A 486 9.54 -9.34 16.01
CA VAL A 486 9.19 -7.96 15.66
C VAL A 486 8.69 -7.88 14.22
N GLU A 487 9.34 -8.56 13.29
CA GLU A 487 8.94 -8.63 11.88
C GLU A 487 7.56 -9.28 11.70
N GLU A 488 7.26 -10.34 12.45
CA GLU A 488 5.95 -11.00 12.47
C GLU A 488 4.85 -10.01 12.91
N VAL A 489 5.08 -9.31 14.02
CA VAL A 489 4.13 -8.33 14.57
C VAL A 489 3.97 -7.11 13.66
N TYR A 490 5.06 -6.60 13.09
CA TYR A 490 5.05 -5.53 12.10
C TYR A 490 4.24 -5.91 10.85
N ARG A 491 4.48 -7.12 10.31
CA ARG A 491 3.77 -7.62 9.13
C ARG A 491 2.28 -7.77 9.40
N ASP A 492 1.92 -8.36 10.54
CA ASP A 492 0.53 -8.51 10.97
C ASP A 492 -0.18 -7.16 11.05
N MET A 493 0.47 -6.13 11.62
CA MET A 493 -0.11 -4.78 11.69
C MET A 493 -0.22 -4.10 10.33
N LYS A 494 0.81 -4.21 9.49
CA LYS A 494 0.79 -3.65 8.14
C LYS A 494 -0.35 -4.26 7.33
N GLU A 495 -0.42 -5.59 7.28
CA GLU A 495 -1.46 -6.35 6.60
C GLU A 495 -2.86 -6.01 7.14
N HIS A 496 -3.01 -5.86 8.46
CA HIS A 496 -4.28 -5.46 9.08
C HIS A 496 -4.77 -4.11 8.55
N VAL A 497 -3.90 -3.10 8.55
CA VAL A 497 -4.25 -1.72 8.17
C VAL A 497 -4.35 -1.53 6.65
N SER A 498 -3.52 -2.20 5.84
CA SER A 498 -3.48 -1.97 4.39
C SER A 498 -4.36 -2.92 3.57
N GLU A 499 -4.64 -4.13 4.05
CA GLU A 499 -5.28 -5.18 3.26
C GLU A 499 -6.53 -5.74 3.94
N VAL A 500 -6.43 -6.24 5.17
CA VAL A 500 -7.52 -6.96 5.84
C VAL A 500 -8.70 -6.05 6.12
N VAL A 501 -8.47 -4.88 6.73
CA VAL A 501 -9.54 -3.95 7.11
C VAL A 501 -10.21 -3.32 5.88
N PRO A 502 -9.48 -2.74 4.91
CA PRO A 502 -10.11 -2.22 3.69
C PRO A 502 -10.84 -3.30 2.90
N GLY A 503 -10.19 -4.45 2.66
CA GLY A 503 -10.76 -5.55 1.87
C GLY A 503 -12.01 -6.15 2.50
N LEU A 504 -12.03 -6.35 3.83
CA LEU A 504 -13.23 -6.82 4.51
C LEU A 504 -14.38 -5.80 4.43
N ALA A 505 -14.09 -4.52 4.66
CA ALA A 505 -15.12 -3.48 4.60
C ALA A 505 -15.76 -3.41 3.22
N ASP A 506 -14.95 -3.46 2.16
CA ASP A 506 -15.47 -3.45 0.79
C ASP A 506 -16.24 -4.72 0.47
N TYR A 507 -15.76 -5.89 0.88
CA TYR A 507 -16.48 -7.15 0.72
C TYR A 507 -17.86 -7.12 1.41
N LEU A 508 -17.93 -6.66 2.66
CA LEU A 508 -19.18 -6.56 3.43
C LEU A 508 -20.17 -5.53 2.87
N LEU A 509 -19.72 -4.56 2.08
CA LEU A 509 -20.56 -3.53 1.48
C LEU A 509 -20.73 -3.70 -0.04
N SER A 510 -20.10 -4.71 -0.62
CA SER A 510 -20.08 -4.97 -2.06
C SER A 510 -21.48 -5.29 -2.58
N HIS A 511 -21.70 -4.98 -3.85
CA HIS A 511 -22.96 -5.28 -4.51
C HIS A 511 -23.24 -6.79 -4.50
N ASP A 512 -22.25 -7.64 -4.80
CA ASP A 512 -22.44 -9.09 -4.90
C ASP A 512 -22.81 -9.75 -3.56
N VAL A 513 -22.39 -9.18 -2.44
CA VAL A 513 -22.63 -9.75 -1.11
C VAL A 513 -23.80 -9.05 -0.42
N PHE A 514 -23.72 -7.73 -0.27
CA PHE A 514 -24.66 -6.98 0.54
C PHE A 514 -26.04 -6.86 -0.11
N LYS A 515 -26.10 -6.56 -1.41
CA LYS A 515 -27.36 -6.51 -2.14
C LYS A 515 -27.99 -7.90 -2.24
N ALA A 516 -27.20 -8.93 -2.56
CA ALA A 516 -27.69 -10.30 -2.63
C ALA A 516 -28.33 -10.75 -1.30
N PHE A 517 -27.71 -10.42 -0.17
CA PHE A 517 -28.29 -10.66 1.14
C PHE A 517 -29.63 -9.94 1.34
N LEU A 518 -29.69 -8.65 0.99
CA LEU A 518 -30.89 -7.81 1.14
C LEU A 518 -32.03 -8.20 0.18
N GLU A 519 -31.74 -8.89 -0.92
CA GLU A 519 -32.74 -9.46 -1.85
C GLU A 519 -33.26 -10.82 -1.39
N GLN A 520 -32.41 -11.66 -0.80
CA GLN A 520 -32.77 -13.01 -0.35
C GLN A 520 -33.45 -13.04 1.02
N SER A 521 -33.16 -12.07 1.88
CA SER A 521 -33.66 -12.03 3.26
C SER A 521 -34.88 -11.12 3.40
N GLN A 522 -35.95 -11.62 4.03
CA GLN A 522 -36.98 -10.72 4.57
C GLN A 522 -36.31 -9.76 5.55
N VAL A 523 -36.37 -8.47 5.25
CA VAL A 523 -35.53 -7.47 5.92
C VAL A 523 -35.96 -7.33 7.37
N VAL A 524 -35.07 -7.77 8.25
CA VAL A 524 -35.29 -7.81 9.69
C VAL A 524 -35.04 -6.41 10.27
N VAL A 525 -35.88 -5.98 11.22
CA VAL A 525 -35.82 -4.61 11.79
C VAL A 525 -34.93 -4.53 13.05
N SER A 526 -34.45 -5.67 13.58
CA SER A 526 -33.53 -5.74 14.73
C SER A 526 -32.06 -5.84 14.26
N PRO A 527 -31.16 -5.01 14.80
CA PRO A 527 -29.71 -5.10 14.55
C PRO A 527 -29.11 -6.47 14.88
N GLU A 528 -29.54 -7.10 15.97
CA GLU A 528 -29.01 -8.39 16.44
C GLU A 528 -29.32 -9.52 15.46
N GLU A 529 -30.57 -9.60 15.01
CA GLU A 529 -30.99 -10.64 14.06
C GLU A 529 -30.43 -10.37 12.65
N PHE A 530 -30.30 -9.10 12.25
CA PHE A 530 -29.61 -8.71 11.02
C PHE A 530 -28.13 -9.15 11.04
N SER A 531 -27.38 -8.78 12.08
CA SER A 531 -25.97 -9.14 12.21
C SER A 531 -25.73 -10.65 12.17
N ARG A 532 -26.57 -11.42 12.87
CA ARG A 532 -26.45 -12.89 12.87
C ARG A 532 -26.73 -13.47 11.48
N LYS A 533 -27.84 -13.09 10.84
CA LYS A 533 -28.18 -13.60 9.50
C LYS A 533 -27.15 -13.19 8.46
N TYR A 534 -26.63 -11.97 8.56
CA TYR A 534 -25.61 -11.49 7.63
C TYR A 534 -24.29 -12.21 7.84
N PHE A 535 -23.87 -12.43 9.08
CA PHE A 535 -22.67 -13.23 9.38
C PHE A 535 -22.79 -14.66 8.83
N ASP A 536 -23.93 -15.32 9.02
CA ASP A 536 -24.17 -16.68 8.51
C ASP A 536 -24.15 -16.73 6.97
N PHE A 537 -24.61 -15.66 6.32
CA PHE A 537 -24.56 -15.50 4.87
C PHE A 537 -23.11 -15.39 4.38
N VAL A 538 -22.32 -14.47 4.93
CA VAL A 538 -20.95 -14.21 4.48
C VAL A 538 -19.92 -15.25 4.94
N SER A 539 -20.18 -15.95 6.05
CA SER A 539 -19.25 -16.90 6.67
C SER A 539 -18.87 -18.09 5.79
N ARG A 540 -19.69 -18.40 4.78
CA ARG A 540 -19.45 -19.48 3.81
C ARG A 540 -18.35 -19.11 2.82
N ASP A 541 -18.32 -17.85 2.41
CA ASP A 541 -17.41 -17.36 1.37
C ASP A 541 -16.06 -16.93 1.95
N ILE A 542 -16.02 -16.49 3.21
CA ILE A 542 -14.78 -16.08 3.91
C ILE A 542 -14.15 -17.20 4.75
N GLU A 543 -14.56 -18.46 4.56
CA GLU A 543 -14.07 -19.58 5.37
C GLU A 543 -12.56 -19.82 5.19
N GLU A 544 -12.03 -19.57 3.99
CA GLU A 544 -10.59 -19.66 3.69
C GLU A 544 -9.77 -18.46 4.20
N LEU A 545 -10.44 -17.42 4.71
CA LEU A 545 -9.83 -16.17 5.19
C LEU A 545 -10.09 -15.98 6.71
N PRO A 546 -9.34 -16.65 7.59
CA PRO A 546 -9.63 -16.69 9.02
C PRO A 546 -9.56 -15.32 9.71
N LYS A 547 -8.66 -14.43 9.25
CA LYS A 547 -8.57 -13.04 9.74
C LYS A 547 -9.82 -12.23 9.39
N TRP A 548 -10.37 -12.41 8.18
CA TRP A 548 -11.60 -11.76 7.75
C TRP A 548 -12.79 -12.28 8.54
N LYS A 549 -12.89 -13.60 8.72
CA LYS A 549 -13.98 -14.23 9.47
C LYS A 549 -14.05 -13.77 10.93
N SER A 550 -12.91 -13.68 11.62
CA SER A 550 -12.88 -13.21 13.02
C SER A 550 -13.22 -11.73 13.13
N LEU A 551 -12.70 -10.90 12.22
CA LEU A 551 -12.95 -9.46 12.20
C LEU A 551 -14.40 -9.15 11.83
N ALA A 552 -14.97 -9.81 10.81
CA ALA A 552 -16.36 -9.68 10.38
C ALA A 552 -17.33 -10.00 11.52
N LYS A 553 -17.06 -11.10 12.25
CA LYS A 553 -17.84 -11.48 13.43
C LYS A 553 -17.81 -10.37 14.49
N THR A 554 -16.62 -9.86 14.80
CA THR A 554 -16.42 -8.80 15.79
C THR A 554 -17.16 -7.52 15.41
N TRP A 555 -17.09 -7.12 14.14
CA TRP A 555 -17.77 -5.93 13.63
C TRP A 555 -19.30 -6.10 13.68
N LEU A 556 -19.83 -7.25 13.29
CA LEU A 556 -21.28 -7.51 13.30
C LEU A 556 -21.83 -7.62 14.74
N GLU A 557 -21.07 -8.19 15.67
CA GLU A 557 -21.42 -8.19 17.10
C GLU A 557 -21.39 -6.78 17.71
N ALA A 558 -20.41 -5.96 17.30
CA ALA A 558 -20.32 -4.55 17.71
C ALA A 558 -21.46 -3.70 17.12
N PHE A 559 -21.87 -3.95 15.88
CA PHE A 559 -23.04 -3.30 15.28
C PHE A 559 -24.32 -3.64 16.04
N ALA A 560 -24.52 -4.93 16.32
CA ALA A 560 -25.66 -5.42 17.10
C ALA A 560 -25.74 -4.79 18.49
N SER A 561 -24.59 -4.52 19.11
CA SER A 561 -24.51 -3.94 20.47
C SER A 561 -24.62 -2.41 20.52
N SER A 562 -24.23 -1.72 19.44
CA SER A 562 -24.16 -0.25 19.39
C SER A 562 -25.41 0.41 18.81
N SER A 563 -26.16 -0.30 17.96
CA SER A 563 -27.38 0.22 17.34
C SER A 563 -28.56 0.17 18.30
N LYS A 564 -29.30 1.29 18.44
CA LYS A 564 -30.54 1.36 19.22
C LYS A 564 -31.71 0.81 18.40
N SER A 565 -32.84 0.47 19.04
CA SER A 565 -34.04 -0.03 18.35
C SER A 565 -34.38 0.82 17.12
N VAL A 566 -34.13 0.28 15.92
CA VAL A 566 -34.30 1.00 14.67
C VAL A 566 -35.76 0.94 14.25
N THR A 567 -36.27 2.05 13.70
CA THR A 567 -37.69 2.22 13.37
C THR A 567 -38.05 1.77 11.95
N SER A 568 -37.06 1.56 11.07
CA SER A 568 -37.26 1.10 9.69
C SER A 568 -36.07 0.30 9.16
N ALA A 569 -36.35 -0.60 8.21
CA ALA A 569 -35.33 -1.35 7.48
C ALA A 569 -34.31 -0.45 6.75
N TYR A 570 -34.78 0.67 6.18
CA TYR A 570 -33.92 1.67 5.54
C TYR A 570 -32.85 2.20 6.51
N ARG A 571 -33.28 2.66 7.70
CA ARG A 571 -32.35 3.20 8.70
C ARG A 571 -31.35 2.15 9.16
N LEU A 572 -31.79 0.89 9.32
CA LEU A 572 -30.89 -0.17 9.77
C LEU A 572 -29.75 -0.41 8.77
N VAL A 573 -30.08 -0.42 7.47
CA VAL A 573 -29.11 -0.61 6.39
C VAL A 573 -28.21 0.62 6.25
N ALA A 574 -28.75 1.84 6.32
CA ALA A 574 -27.94 3.06 6.30
C ALA A 574 -26.97 3.13 7.49
N ASP A 575 -27.46 2.85 8.70
CA ASP A 575 -26.66 2.80 9.92
C ASP A 575 -25.56 1.74 9.81
N PHE A 576 -25.83 0.59 9.17
CA PHE A 576 -24.82 -0.45 8.93
C PHE A 576 -23.73 0.02 7.97
N VAL A 577 -24.09 0.66 6.85
CA VAL A 577 -23.11 1.19 5.89
C VAL A 577 -22.23 2.27 6.54
N GLU A 578 -22.83 3.19 7.30
CA GLU A 578 -22.08 4.21 8.05
C GLU A 578 -21.17 3.56 9.11
N PHE A 579 -21.67 2.54 9.82
CA PHE A 579 -20.92 1.82 10.83
C PHE A 579 -19.69 1.10 10.28
N VAL A 580 -19.83 0.35 9.17
CA VAL A 580 -18.70 -0.37 8.56
C VAL A 580 -17.64 0.60 8.05
N ASN A 581 -18.04 1.69 7.41
CA ASN A 581 -17.09 2.72 6.94
C ASN A 581 -16.39 3.44 8.11
N LYS A 582 -17.12 3.72 9.19
CA LYS A 582 -16.54 4.27 10.42
C LYS A 582 -15.51 3.33 11.03
N LEU A 583 -15.83 2.03 11.16
CA LEU A 583 -14.88 1.04 11.66
C LEU A 583 -13.66 0.91 10.76
N ARG A 584 -13.82 0.95 9.42
CA ARG A 584 -12.68 1.00 8.49
C ARG A 584 -11.76 2.18 8.81
N ASP A 585 -12.29 3.36 9.08
CA ASP A 585 -11.47 4.55 9.38
C ASP A 585 -10.81 4.47 10.78
N GLU A 586 -11.49 3.94 11.78
CA GLU A 586 -10.93 3.71 13.12
C GLU A 586 -9.81 2.66 13.09
N GLU A 587 -10.04 1.55 12.40
CA GLU A 587 -9.10 0.42 12.27
C GLU A 587 -7.92 0.70 11.33
N THR A 588 -8.01 1.72 10.47
CA THR A 588 -6.88 2.20 9.65
C THR A 588 -6.22 3.47 10.18
N SER A 589 -6.67 3.97 11.33
CA SER A 589 -6.16 5.18 11.97
C SER A 589 -4.71 5.02 12.45
N THR A 590 -4.04 6.16 12.69
CA THR A 590 -2.67 6.18 13.22
C THR A 590 -2.55 5.68 14.66
N GLU A 591 -3.66 5.59 15.40
CA GLU A 591 -3.66 5.03 16.76
C GLU A 591 -3.78 3.50 16.76
N LYS A 592 -4.31 2.88 15.69
CA LYS A 592 -4.58 1.44 15.71
C LYS A 592 -3.34 0.56 15.91
N PRO A 593 -2.18 0.84 15.28
CA PRO A 593 -0.98 0.04 15.52
C PRO A 593 -0.51 0.09 16.99
N LYS A 594 -0.75 1.21 17.68
CA LYS A 594 -0.48 1.35 19.12
C LYS A 594 -1.36 0.40 19.94
N GLU A 595 -2.67 0.40 19.69
CA GLU A 595 -3.61 -0.52 20.36
C GLU A 595 -3.24 -2.00 20.13
N LEU A 596 -2.87 -2.35 18.90
CA LEU A 596 -2.45 -3.72 18.54
C LEU A 596 -1.16 -4.12 19.28
N LEU A 597 -0.18 -3.21 19.39
CA LEU A 597 1.03 -3.44 20.17
C LEU A 597 0.74 -3.60 21.66
N GLU A 598 -0.11 -2.75 22.24
CA GLU A 598 -0.56 -2.87 23.64
C GLU A 598 -1.23 -4.22 23.90
N ALA A 599 -2.09 -4.68 22.98
CA ALA A 599 -2.71 -6.00 23.06
C ALA A 599 -1.68 -7.14 23.01
N ARG A 600 -0.67 -7.04 22.14
CA ARG A 600 0.43 -8.04 22.07
C ARG A 600 1.28 -8.06 23.33
N VAL A 601 1.58 -6.89 23.91
CA VAL A 601 2.28 -6.79 25.21
C VAL A 601 1.47 -7.48 26.30
N LYS A 602 0.14 -7.25 26.33
CA LYS A 602 -0.75 -7.89 27.32
C LYS A 602 -0.79 -9.41 27.18
N VAL A 603 -0.97 -9.93 25.97
CA VAL A 603 -0.94 -11.39 25.71
C VAL A 603 0.39 -12.00 26.16
N GLN A 604 1.49 -11.31 25.91
CA GLN A 604 2.81 -11.77 26.31
C GLN A 604 3.02 -11.73 27.83
N GLN A 605 2.45 -10.73 28.52
CA GLN A 605 2.40 -10.68 29.98
C GLN A 605 1.62 -11.88 30.56
N GLU A 606 0.46 -12.20 30.01
CA GLU A 606 -0.36 -13.32 30.48
C GLU A 606 0.38 -14.66 30.38
N LYS A 607 1.20 -14.87 29.32
CA LYS A 607 2.07 -16.06 29.23
C LYS A 607 3.13 -16.10 30.33
N VAL A 608 3.79 -14.98 30.60
CA VAL A 608 4.79 -14.88 31.68
C VAL A 608 4.13 -15.19 33.03
N ASP A 609 2.93 -14.66 33.29
CA ASP A 609 2.18 -14.91 34.53
C ASP A 609 1.81 -16.39 34.70
N VAL A 610 1.38 -17.06 33.63
CA VAL A 610 1.10 -18.50 33.63
C VAL A 610 2.36 -19.32 33.93
N LEU A 611 3.50 -18.97 33.34
CA LEU A 611 4.77 -19.65 33.59
C LEU A 611 5.30 -19.37 35.01
N ALA A 612 5.17 -18.14 35.51
CA ALA A 612 5.54 -17.77 36.87
C ALA A 612 4.71 -18.52 37.91
N LYS A 613 3.41 -18.73 37.65
CA LYS A 613 2.56 -19.58 38.48
C LYS A 613 3.06 -21.03 38.49
N LYS A 614 3.36 -21.60 37.32
CA LYS A 614 3.93 -22.96 37.21
C LYS A 614 5.26 -23.10 37.96
N LEU A 615 6.13 -22.08 37.90
CA LEU A 615 7.39 -22.04 38.63
C LEU A 615 7.16 -22.06 40.16
N SER A 616 6.18 -21.30 40.65
CA SER A 616 5.79 -21.31 42.07
C SER A 616 5.30 -22.69 42.51
N GLU A 617 4.47 -23.35 41.71
CA GLU A 617 3.99 -24.73 41.97
C GLU A 617 5.14 -25.74 42.03
N LEU A 618 6.10 -25.66 41.10
CA LEU A 618 7.29 -26.52 41.09
C LEU A 618 8.20 -26.26 42.30
N SER A 619 8.38 -24.99 42.69
CA SER A 619 9.17 -24.63 43.88
C SER A 619 8.54 -25.17 45.16
N ASN A 620 7.21 -25.09 45.30
CA ASN A 620 6.48 -25.69 46.42
C ASN A 620 6.64 -27.22 46.44
N LYS A 621 6.59 -27.87 45.27
CA LYS A 621 6.82 -29.32 45.14
C LYS A 621 8.24 -29.68 45.56
N ARG A 622 9.25 -28.91 45.14
CA ARG A 622 10.65 -29.07 45.55
C ARG A 622 10.79 -29.01 47.08
N THR A 623 10.26 -27.96 47.72
CA THR A 623 10.32 -27.81 49.18
C THR A 623 9.59 -28.93 49.90
N SER A 624 8.49 -29.45 49.34
CA SER A 624 7.80 -30.63 49.90
C SER A 624 8.67 -31.89 49.83
N ILE A 625 9.38 -32.13 48.73
CA ILE A 625 10.29 -33.27 48.57
C ILE A 625 11.48 -33.14 49.53
N GLU A 626 12.09 -31.95 49.63
CA GLU A 626 13.19 -31.68 50.56
C GLU A 626 12.79 -31.98 52.01
N LYS A 627 11.59 -31.55 52.45
CA LYS A 627 11.05 -31.89 53.78
C LYS A 627 10.86 -33.40 53.98
N GLN A 628 10.42 -34.13 52.96
CA GLN A 628 10.27 -35.59 53.04
C GLN A 628 11.62 -36.29 53.14
N ILE A 629 12.63 -35.79 52.42
CA ILE A 629 14.02 -36.26 52.50
C ILE A 629 14.54 -36.08 53.94
N ASP A 630 14.37 -34.90 54.53
CA ASP A 630 14.83 -34.61 55.91
C ASP A 630 14.18 -35.57 56.94
N VAL A 631 12.88 -35.81 56.80
CA VAL A 631 12.14 -36.75 57.67
C VAL A 631 12.68 -38.18 57.51
N LEU A 632 12.87 -38.65 56.28
CA LEU A 632 13.39 -40.01 56.02
C LEU A 632 14.85 -40.17 56.45
N GLN A 633 15.69 -39.14 56.32
CA GLN A 633 17.08 -39.16 56.81
C GLN A 633 17.14 -39.24 58.34
N SER A 634 16.25 -38.52 59.03
CA SER A 634 16.09 -38.61 60.49
C SER A 634 15.67 -40.02 60.91
N GLN A 635 14.66 -40.59 60.24
CA GLN A 635 14.20 -41.96 60.48
C GLN A 635 15.28 -43.02 60.18
N LEU A 636 16.05 -42.83 59.11
CA LEU A 636 17.16 -43.72 58.73
C LEU A 636 18.27 -43.70 59.79
N SER A 637 18.59 -42.52 60.33
CA SER A 637 19.59 -42.35 61.39
C SER A 637 19.15 -43.01 62.70
N SER A 638 17.86 -42.87 63.06
CA SER A 638 17.26 -43.58 64.19
C SER A 638 17.32 -45.10 64.00
N ALA A 639 16.90 -45.63 62.84
CA ALA A 639 16.97 -47.06 62.52
C ALA A 639 18.42 -47.59 62.54
N SER A 640 19.38 -46.82 62.04
CA SER A 640 20.80 -47.20 62.07
C SER A 640 21.38 -47.25 63.49
N LEU A 641 20.89 -46.40 64.40
CA LEU A 641 21.27 -46.45 65.82
C LEU A 641 20.69 -47.69 66.51
N VAL A 642 19.43 -48.01 66.25
CA VAL A 642 18.77 -49.23 66.75
C VAL A 642 19.50 -50.47 66.25
N GLU A 643 19.82 -50.54 64.94
CA GLU A 643 20.60 -51.63 64.35
C GLU A 643 21.96 -51.79 65.06
N LYS A 644 22.67 -50.69 65.34
CA LYS A 644 23.97 -50.71 66.03
C LYS A 644 23.84 -51.26 67.45
N ASN A 645 22.82 -50.84 68.19
CA ASN A 645 22.55 -51.31 69.55
C ASN A 645 22.20 -52.80 69.55
N LEU A 646 21.28 -53.23 68.67
CA LEU A 646 20.91 -54.64 68.53
C LEU A 646 22.10 -55.53 68.15
N LYS A 647 23.00 -55.09 67.26
CA LYS A 647 24.24 -55.81 66.94
C LYS A 647 25.18 -55.93 68.13
N MET A 648 25.27 -54.89 68.97
CA MET A 648 26.09 -54.92 70.17
C MET A 648 25.52 -55.92 71.18
N ASP A 649 24.21 -55.86 71.45
CA ASP A 649 23.51 -56.77 72.36
C ASP A 649 23.57 -58.21 71.86
N TYR A 650 23.40 -58.43 70.56
CA TYR A 650 23.58 -59.72 69.91
C TYR A 650 24.99 -60.27 70.13
N GLY A 651 26.02 -59.44 69.93
CA GLY A 651 27.42 -59.81 70.15
C GLY A 651 27.74 -60.17 71.60
N ILE A 652 27.24 -59.38 72.55
CA ILE A 652 27.37 -59.65 74.00
C ILE A 652 26.69 -60.98 74.35
N ASN A 653 25.43 -61.15 73.95
CA ASN A 653 24.65 -62.35 74.27
C ASN A 653 25.24 -63.62 73.63
N ILE A 654 25.74 -63.55 72.39
CA ILE A 654 26.46 -64.67 71.78
C ILE A 654 27.76 -65.02 72.52
N ALA A 655 28.53 -64.02 72.95
CA ALA A 655 29.75 -64.25 73.72
C ALA A 655 29.44 -64.94 75.06
N THR A 656 28.41 -64.48 75.78
CA THR A 656 27.94 -65.09 77.03
C THR A 656 27.38 -66.49 76.80
N LEU A 657 26.65 -66.73 75.70
CA LEU A 657 26.18 -68.06 75.31
C LEU A 657 27.33 -69.04 75.07
N LYS A 658 28.40 -68.57 74.42
CA LYS A 658 29.59 -69.37 74.17
C LYS A 658 30.27 -69.77 75.48
N GLU A 659 30.44 -68.83 76.40
CA GLU A 659 31.03 -69.06 77.73
C GLU A 659 30.18 -70.01 78.59
N LEU A 660 28.85 -69.81 78.61
CA LEU A 660 27.93 -70.71 79.34
C LEU A 660 27.92 -72.10 78.73
N ARG A 661 27.99 -72.23 77.40
CA ARG A 661 28.08 -73.52 76.71
C ARG A 661 29.39 -74.24 77.05
N GLU A 662 30.51 -73.54 77.02
CA GLU A 662 31.82 -74.10 77.41
C GLU A 662 31.81 -74.54 78.89
N THR A 663 31.21 -73.75 79.78
CA THR A 663 31.04 -74.07 81.20
C THR A 663 30.12 -75.28 81.42
N LEU A 664 29.00 -75.35 80.69
CA LEU A 664 28.06 -76.47 80.72
C LEU A 664 28.73 -77.77 80.28
N GLU A 665 29.51 -77.72 79.19
CA GLU A 665 30.27 -78.87 78.67
C GLU A 665 31.38 -79.32 79.63
N ALA A 666 32.05 -78.38 80.30
CA ALA A 666 33.04 -78.70 81.34
C ALA A 666 32.38 -79.37 82.56
N LYS A 667 31.23 -78.86 83.01
CA LYS A 667 30.47 -79.39 84.15
C LYS A 667 29.84 -80.76 83.85
N LYS A 668 29.33 -80.96 82.63
CA LYS A 668 28.89 -82.29 82.15
C LYS A 668 30.04 -83.30 82.14
N ARG A 669 31.25 -82.89 81.75
CA ARG A 669 32.44 -83.75 81.83
C ARG A 669 32.80 -84.09 83.28
N GLU A 670 32.79 -83.13 84.19
CA GLU A 670 33.03 -83.37 85.63
C GLU A 670 31.98 -84.31 86.25
N MET A 671 30.70 -84.15 85.87
CA MET A 671 29.61 -85.04 86.28
C MET A 671 29.81 -86.47 85.77
N ASN A 672 30.18 -86.64 84.49
CA ASN A 672 30.46 -87.96 83.91
C ASN A 672 31.65 -88.65 84.61
N GLU A 673 32.71 -87.91 84.96
CA GLU A 673 33.85 -88.46 85.72
C GLU A 673 33.45 -88.90 87.14
N ILE A 674 32.53 -88.16 87.79
CA ILE A 674 32.00 -88.52 89.11
C ILE A 674 31.06 -89.73 89.03
N GLU A 675 30.21 -89.83 88.01
CA GLU A 675 29.39 -91.01 87.74
C GLU A 675 30.24 -92.26 87.50
N GLN A 676 31.35 -92.11 86.76
CA GLN A 676 32.30 -93.19 86.52
C GLN A 676 33.01 -93.63 87.83
N LYS A 677 33.34 -92.69 88.73
CA LYS A 677 33.92 -92.98 90.07
C LYS A 677 32.90 -93.56 91.06
N LEU A 678 31.63 -93.16 91.01
CA LEU A 678 30.54 -93.70 91.84
C LEU A 678 30.29 -95.20 91.58
N SER A 679 30.64 -95.70 90.39
CA SER A 679 30.51 -97.11 90.05
C SER A 679 31.56 -98.03 90.72
N SER A 680 32.60 -97.48 91.39
CA SER A 680 33.75 -98.23 91.91
C SER A 680 34.08 -98.06 93.41
N VAL A 681 33.28 -97.32 94.20
CA VAL A 681 33.56 -97.02 95.63
C VAL A 681 32.40 -97.46 96.55
N ARG A 682 32.67 -97.96 97.78
CA ARG A 682 31.65 -98.35 98.80
C ARG A 682 31.96 -97.74 100.18
N GLY A 683 30.92 -97.27 100.88
CA GLY A 683 31.01 -96.68 102.24
C GLY A 683 30.95 -95.14 102.21
N ALA A 684 31.46 -94.46 103.25
CA ALA A 684 31.31 -93.01 103.48
C ALA A 684 31.81 -92.09 102.33
N GLU A 685 32.68 -92.58 101.43
CA GLU A 685 33.11 -91.85 100.23
C GLU A 685 32.04 -91.83 99.11
N ALA A 686 31.14 -92.82 99.08
CA ALA A 686 30.02 -92.85 98.12
C ALA A 686 28.97 -91.77 98.43
N ASP A 687 28.69 -91.48 99.70
CA ASP A 687 27.75 -90.43 100.11
C ASP A 687 28.28 -89.02 99.77
N ALA A 688 29.60 -88.80 99.91
CA ALA A 688 30.24 -87.55 99.50
C ALA A 688 30.22 -87.34 97.97
N ALA A 689 30.42 -88.42 97.20
CA ALA A 689 30.33 -88.38 95.74
C ALA A 689 28.88 -88.18 95.25
N LEU A 690 27.89 -88.76 95.94
CA LEU A 690 26.47 -88.58 95.64
C LEU A 690 26.01 -87.14 95.92
N GLN A 691 26.45 -86.54 97.03
CA GLN A 691 26.20 -85.11 97.32
C GLN A 691 26.85 -84.19 96.28
N ARG A 692 28.09 -84.51 95.86
CA ARG A 692 28.78 -83.73 94.83
C ARG A 692 28.12 -83.85 93.45
N LYS A 693 27.59 -85.03 93.10
CA LYS A 693 26.79 -85.26 91.90
C LYS A 693 25.49 -84.45 91.92
N SER A 694 24.73 -84.52 93.02
CA SER A 694 23.46 -83.78 93.15
C SER A 694 23.67 -82.26 93.05
N ARG A 695 24.80 -81.75 93.55
CA ARG A 695 25.19 -80.34 93.42
C ARG A 695 25.54 -79.97 91.97
N LEU A 696 26.26 -80.84 91.26
CA LEU A 696 26.58 -80.66 89.84
C LEU A 696 25.34 -80.75 88.93
N GLU A 697 24.38 -81.62 89.23
CA GLU A 697 23.10 -81.69 88.50
C GLU A 697 22.29 -80.41 88.63
N GLU A 698 22.29 -79.79 89.82
CA GLU A 698 21.62 -78.52 90.05
C GLU A 698 22.35 -77.36 89.34
N GLU A 699 23.68 -77.31 89.39
CA GLU A 699 24.49 -76.36 88.62
C GLU A 699 24.27 -76.52 87.10
N ILE A 700 24.20 -77.75 86.58
CA ILE A 700 23.91 -78.04 85.17
C ILE A 700 22.50 -77.60 84.79
N ARG A 701 21.50 -77.85 85.65
CA ARG A 701 20.13 -77.37 85.44
C ARG A 701 20.08 -75.85 85.41
N GLU A 702 20.75 -75.18 86.33
CA GLU A 702 20.81 -73.72 86.39
C GLU A 702 21.49 -73.13 85.15
N ILE A 703 22.63 -73.69 84.72
CA ILE A 703 23.34 -73.26 83.50
C ILE A 703 22.48 -73.54 82.25
N THR A 704 21.78 -74.67 82.19
CA THR A 704 20.89 -75.00 81.06
C THR A 704 19.72 -74.02 80.96
N ALA A 705 19.10 -73.67 82.09
CA ALA A 705 18.05 -72.65 82.14
C ALA A 705 18.55 -71.27 81.72
N LYS A 706 19.75 -70.86 82.18
CA LYS A 706 20.42 -69.61 81.73
C LYS A 706 20.71 -69.63 80.23
N THR A 707 21.18 -70.77 79.71
CA THR A 707 21.47 -70.97 78.28
C THR A 707 20.21 -70.84 77.45
N GLN A 708 19.11 -71.51 77.82
CA GLN A 708 17.83 -71.43 77.10
C GLN A 708 17.25 -70.00 77.11
N LYS A 709 17.34 -69.30 78.25
CA LYS A 709 16.92 -67.90 78.35
C LYS A 709 17.72 -67.00 77.40
N LEU A 710 19.04 -67.19 77.33
CA LEU A 710 19.90 -66.45 76.40
C LEU A 710 19.65 -66.81 74.94
N VAL A 711 19.39 -68.09 74.60
CA VAL A 711 19.01 -68.49 73.23
C VAL A 711 17.74 -67.75 72.80
N TYR A 712 16.74 -67.70 73.66
CA TYR A 712 15.50 -66.96 73.38
C TYR A 712 15.76 -65.46 73.18
N GLU A 713 16.64 -64.84 73.98
CA GLU A 713 17.02 -63.44 73.79
C GLU A 713 17.79 -63.22 72.48
N VAL A 714 18.68 -64.13 72.09
CA VAL A 714 19.39 -64.06 70.81
C VAL A 714 18.42 -64.18 69.63
N GLU A 715 17.48 -65.13 69.66
CA GLU A 715 16.45 -65.27 68.62
C GLU A 715 15.47 -64.09 68.56
N ARG A 716 15.21 -63.43 69.69
CA ARG A 716 14.44 -62.18 69.74
C ARG A 716 15.22 -61.06 69.05
N ILE A 717 16.49 -60.86 69.44
CA ILE A 717 17.34 -59.81 68.87
C ILE A 717 17.55 -60.04 67.37
N ASP A 718 17.70 -61.28 66.90
CA ASP A 718 17.88 -61.59 65.47
C ASP A 718 16.66 -61.23 64.62
N ARG A 719 15.44 -61.48 65.14
CA ARG A 719 14.19 -61.04 64.50
C ARG A 719 14.08 -59.51 64.46
N GLU A 720 14.31 -58.84 65.59
CA GLU A 720 14.29 -57.37 65.68
C GLU A 720 15.35 -56.73 64.75
N LEU A 721 16.53 -57.36 64.64
CA LEU A 721 17.59 -56.92 63.75
C LEU A 721 17.18 -57.06 62.27
N SER A 722 16.59 -58.20 61.89
CA SER A 722 16.10 -58.46 60.53
C SER A 722 15.00 -57.46 60.12
N GLU A 723 14.05 -57.17 61.01
CA GLU A 723 13.01 -56.15 60.79
C GLU A 723 13.61 -54.74 60.65
N THR A 724 14.59 -54.41 61.49
CA THR A 724 15.29 -53.11 61.45
C THR A 724 16.07 -52.94 60.13
N ILE A 725 16.76 -53.99 59.67
CA ILE A 725 17.48 -54.00 58.38
C ILE A 725 16.50 -53.80 57.21
N SER A 726 15.38 -54.55 57.19
CA SER A 726 14.36 -54.38 56.14
C SER A 726 13.78 -52.97 56.12
N THR A 727 13.52 -52.39 57.30
CA THR A 727 13.02 -51.03 57.43
C THR A 727 14.03 -50.00 56.91
N LYS A 728 15.31 -50.19 57.21
CA LYS A 728 16.41 -49.37 56.70
C LYS A 728 16.53 -49.41 55.17
N GLU A 729 16.41 -50.59 54.57
CA GLU A 729 16.41 -50.74 53.11
C GLU A 729 15.23 -50.02 52.46
N ARG A 730 14.02 -50.09 53.06
CA ARG A 730 12.85 -49.35 52.58
C ARG A 730 13.10 -47.85 52.63
N PHE A 731 13.66 -47.32 53.72
CA PHE A 731 14.00 -45.91 53.83
C PHE A 731 15.05 -45.48 52.81
N MET A 732 16.09 -46.30 52.57
CA MET A 732 17.09 -46.02 51.54
C MET A 732 16.50 -45.98 50.13
N ASN A 733 15.61 -46.92 49.79
CA ASN A 733 14.96 -46.94 48.48
C ASN A 733 14.02 -45.74 48.29
N ALA A 734 13.26 -45.37 49.34
CA ALA A 734 12.44 -44.18 49.33
C ALA A 734 13.27 -42.89 49.15
N LEU A 735 14.42 -42.78 49.83
CA LEU A 735 15.35 -41.67 49.65
C LEU A 735 15.91 -41.58 48.23
N LYS A 736 16.30 -42.70 47.63
CA LYS A 736 16.76 -42.73 46.22
C LYS A 736 15.69 -42.21 45.27
N GLN A 737 14.43 -42.63 45.46
CA GLN A 737 13.31 -42.15 44.63
C GLN A 737 13.09 -40.65 44.82
N LEU A 738 13.04 -40.16 46.06
CA LEU A 738 12.86 -38.73 46.32
C LEU A 738 14.00 -37.86 45.78
N HIS A 739 15.24 -38.36 45.79
CA HIS A 739 16.36 -37.66 45.15
C HIS A 739 16.21 -37.59 43.63
N ALA A 740 15.73 -38.66 42.98
CA ALA A 740 15.44 -38.65 41.54
C ALA A 740 14.29 -37.68 41.21
N ASP A 741 13.21 -37.69 42.01
CA ASP A 741 12.08 -36.76 41.86
C ASP A 741 12.54 -35.30 42.08
N LEU A 742 13.47 -35.05 43.01
CA LEU A 742 14.05 -33.74 43.26
C LEU A 742 14.87 -33.23 42.07
N GLU A 743 15.68 -34.10 41.46
CA GLU A 743 16.46 -33.78 40.26
C GLU A 743 15.55 -33.48 39.06
N GLU A 744 14.48 -34.26 38.88
CA GLU A 744 13.47 -34.01 37.84
C GLU A 744 12.80 -32.64 38.03
N VAL A 745 12.36 -32.32 39.26
CA VAL A 745 11.75 -31.02 39.58
C VAL A 745 12.75 -29.87 39.38
N ALA A 746 14.03 -30.05 39.74
CA ALA A 746 15.06 -29.06 39.52
C ALA A 746 15.28 -28.77 38.03
N ASN A 747 15.28 -29.82 37.19
CA ASN A 747 15.38 -29.68 35.73
C ASN A 747 14.15 -28.96 35.15
N GLN A 748 12.94 -29.28 35.63
CA GLN A 748 11.71 -28.60 35.22
C GLN A 748 11.70 -27.12 35.63
N ILE A 749 12.21 -26.79 36.82
CA ILE A 749 12.39 -25.40 37.28
C ILE A 749 13.36 -24.65 36.36
N SER A 750 14.52 -25.25 36.05
CA SER A 750 15.51 -24.64 35.17
C SER A 750 14.96 -24.39 33.76
N ALA A 751 14.24 -25.35 33.18
CA ALA A 751 13.59 -25.20 31.88
C ALA A 751 12.51 -24.11 31.88
N THR A 752 11.68 -24.06 32.93
CA THR A 752 10.61 -23.05 33.07
C THR A 752 11.19 -21.64 33.25
N ASN A 753 12.27 -21.49 34.02
CA ASN A 753 12.99 -20.21 34.15
C ASN A 753 13.54 -19.73 32.80
N ALA A 754 14.20 -20.61 32.05
CA ALA A 754 14.72 -20.26 30.72
C ALA A 754 13.61 -19.92 29.71
N GLU A 755 12.40 -20.43 29.90
CA GLU A 755 11.22 -20.05 29.11
C GLU A 755 10.68 -18.67 29.54
N ILE A 756 10.59 -18.40 30.85
CA ILE A 756 10.21 -17.08 31.39
C ILE A 756 11.16 -16.00 30.85
N GLU A 757 12.48 -16.21 30.96
CA GLU A 757 13.48 -15.25 30.47
C GLU A 757 13.31 -14.95 28.97
N ARG A 758 13.00 -15.97 28.16
CA ARG A 758 12.71 -15.80 26.72
C ARG A 758 11.43 -15.01 26.48
N GLU A 759 10.33 -15.36 27.16
CA GLU A 759 9.05 -14.67 26.98
C GLU A 759 9.09 -13.22 27.52
N GLU A 760 9.85 -12.96 28.58
CA GLU A 760 10.13 -11.60 29.10
C GLU A 760 10.99 -10.78 28.12
N ALA A 761 11.98 -11.39 27.46
CA ALA A 761 12.76 -10.72 26.43
C ALA A 761 11.89 -10.30 25.24
N VAL A 762 10.97 -11.17 24.79
CA VAL A 762 9.98 -10.86 23.75
C VAL A 762 9.07 -9.71 24.19
N LYS A 763 8.53 -9.78 25.42
CA LYS A 763 7.70 -8.72 25.99
C LYS A 763 8.44 -7.37 26.01
N GLY A 764 9.68 -7.37 26.50
CA GLY A 764 10.50 -6.17 26.61
C GLY A 764 10.74 -5.51 25.25
N ILE A 765 10.86 -6.29 24.18
CA ILE A 765 10.98 -5.78 22.81
C ILE A 765 9.66 -5.20 22.30
N TYR A 766 8.52 -5.83 22.57
CA TYR A 766 7.22 -5.26 22.19
C TYR A 766 6.93 -3.95 22.91
N VAL A 767 7.29 -3.84 24.20
CA VAL A 767 7.19 -2.58 24.95
C VAL A 767 8.06 -1.49 24.31
N LYS A 768 9.31 -1.80 23.97
CA LYS A 768 10.17 -0.84 23.27
C LYS A 768 9.62 -0.45 21.91
N PHE A 769 9.04 -1.39 21.15
CA PHE A 769 8.43 -1.07 19.86
C PHE A 769 7.24 -0.11 20.04
N LEU A 770 6.39 -0.35 21.04
CA LEU A 770 5.28 0.52 21.42
C LEU A 770 5.75 1.93 21.82
N GLU A 771 6.80 2.03 22.64
CA GLU A 771 7.41 3.31 23.03
C GLU A 771 7.95 4.08 21.82
N ARG A 772 8.63 3.39 20.91
CA ARG A 772 9.16 3.98 19.66
C ARG A 772 8.04 4.44 18.74
N TYR A 773 6.96 3.68 18.62
CA TYR A 773 5.80 4.08 17.82
C TYR A 773 5.10 5.29 18.42
N SER A 774 4.91 5.30 19.74
CA SER A 774 4.32 6.43 20.47
C SER A 774 5.17 7.70 20.31
N HIS A 775 6.50 7.59 20.40
CA HIS A 775 7.40 8.70 20.13
C HIS A 775 7.31 9.19 18.69
N THR A 776 7.16 8.29 17.71
CA THR A 776 6.95 8.65 16.30
C THR A 776 5.66 9.47 16.11
N LEU A 777 4.57 9.09 16.80
CA LEU A 777 3.31 9.85 16.79
C LEU A 777 3.45 11.23 17.45
N GLU A 778 4.17 11.33 18.56
CA GLU A 778 4.43 12.62 19.22
C GLU A 778 5.23 13.55 18.30
N GLU A 779 6.31 13.05 17.70
CA GLU A 779 7.12 13.83 16.77
C GLU A 779 6.33 14.27 15.53
N LEU A 780 5.38 13.46 15.04
CA LEU A 780 4.49 13.86 13.94
C LEU A 780 3.73 15.15 14.26
N LEU A 781 3.29 15.35 15.50
CA LEU A 781 2.62 16.58 15.95
C LEU A 781 3.58 17.78 15.95
N PHE A 782 4.86 17.57 16.29
CA PHE A 782 5.87 18.61 16.32
C PHE A 782 6.45 18.95 14.94
N ILE A 783 6.45 17.99 14.00
CA ILE A 783 7.03 18.15 12.66
C ILE A 783 6.43 19.35 11.94
N SER A 784 5.10 19.52 11.93
CA SER A 784 4.47 20.66 11.23
C SER A 784 4.94 22.02 11.76
N HIS A 785 5.08 22.16 13.09
CA HIS A 785 5.57 23.39 13.71
C HIS A 785 7.07 23.62 13.44
N MET A 786 7.89 22.58 13.58
CA MET A 786 9.32 22.63 13.33
C MET A 786 9.64 22.99 11.88
N LEU A 787 8.91 22.43 10.91
CA LEU A 787 9.10 22.75 9.50
C LEU A 787 8.79 24.21 9.19
N LYS A 788 7.70 24.74 9.77
CA LYS A 788 7.29 26.14 9.57
C LYS A 788 8.22 27.13 10.25
N ALA A 789 8.71 26.82 11.46
CA ALA A 789 9.50 27.76 12.25
C ALA A 789 11.01 27.60 12.01
N GLU A 790 11.53 26.37 12.10
CA GLU A 790 12.97 26.09 12.11
C GLU A 790 13.53 25.93 10.69
N VAL A 791 12.90 25.12 9.83
CA VAL A 791 13.40 24.89 8.46
C VAL A 791 13.34 26.16 7.64
N LEU A 792 12.25 26.93 7.73
CA LEU A 792 12.15 28.21 7.03
C LEU A 792 13.15 29.25 7.54
N ALA A 793 13.40 29.32 8.85
CA ALA A 793 14.41 30.23 9.38
C ALA A 793 15.82 29.83 8.92
N PHE A 794 16.16 28.54 8.98
CA PHE A 794 17.41 27.99 8.49
C PHE A 794 17.61 28.25 7.00
N ALA A 795 16.58 27.99 6.19
CA ALA A 795 16.62 28.21 4.75
C ALA A 795 16.83 29.69 4.42
N ARG A 796 16.16 30.63 5.11
CA ARG A 796 16.34 32.07 4.89
C ARG A 796 17.80 32.52 5.11
N ASP A 797 18.45 32.01 6.14
CA ASP A 797 19.87 32.30 6.40
C ASP A 797 20.76 31.78 5.26
N LYS A 798 20.57 30.51 4.86
CA LYS A 798 21.34 29.88 3.78
C LYS A 798 21.10 30.51 2.41
N ILE A 799 19.87 30.86 2.07
CA ILE A 799 19.51 31.51 0.79
C ILE A 799 20.25 32.85 0.63
N SER A 800 20.48 33.59 1.71
CA SER A 800 21.16 34.90 1.66
C SER A 800 22.64 34.79 1.26
N THR A 801 23.28 33.65 1.54
CA THR A 801 24.69 33.36 1.25
C THR A 801 24.89 32.42 0.06
N LEU A 802 23.79 31.95 -0.54
CA LEU A 802 23.81 30.96 -1.62
C LEU A 802 24.45 31.55 -2.90
N THR A 803 25.47 30.84 -3.41
CA THR A 803 26.01 31.04 -4.76
C THR A 803 25.49 29.89 -5.63
N PRO A 804 24.61 30.15 -6.60
CA PRO A 804 24.00 29.10 -7.41
C PRO A 804 25.04 28.44 -8.33
N SER A 805 25.15 27.11 -8.21
CA SER A 805 26.00 26.30 -9.07
C SER A 805 25.25 25.05 -9.52
N ILE A 806 25.52 24.61 -10.74
CA ILE A 806 24.98 23.38 -11.31
C ILE A 806 26.15 22.42 -11.54
N VAL A 807 25.95 21.15 -11.23
CA VAL A 807 26.84 20.08 -11.67
C VAL A 807 26.32 19.60 -13.02
N MET A 808 27.07 19.90 -14.09
CA MET A 808 26.73 19.44 -15.44
C MET A 808 27.22 18.01 -15.64
N GLU A 809 26.27 17.10 -15.88
CA GLU A 809 26.44 15.68 -16.18
C GLU A 809 25.77 15.33 -17.52
N GLU A 810 26.13 14.18 -18.10
CA GLU A 810 25.50 13.67 -19.32
C GLU A 810 24.00 13.35 -19.12
N SER A 811 23.61 13.01 -17.88
CA SER A 811 22.22 12.82 -17.46
C SER A 811 21.37 14.09 -17.65
N ASN A 812 21.95 15.29 -17.52
CA ASN A 812 21.22 16.55 -17.67
C ASN A 812 20.77 16.82 -19.11
N LEU A 813 21.45 16.28 -20.13
CA LEU A 813 20.97 16.40 -21.51
C LEU A 813 19.65 15.63 -21.69
N ASN A 814 19.57 14.41 -21.14
CA ASN A 814 18.36 13.62 -21.22
C ASN A 814 17.22 14.26 -20.42
N GLU A 815 17.53 14.80 -19.23
CA GLU A 815 16.57 15.55 -18.42
C GLU A 815 16.09 16.81 -19.15
N PHE A 816 16.98 17.54 -19.82
CA PHE A 816 16.62 18.70 -20.62
C PHE A 816 15.74 18.33 -21.81
N LYS A 817 16.10 17.30 -22.58
CA LYS A 817 15.29 16.82 -23.72
C LYS A 817 13.87 16.47 -23.27
N GLU A 818 13.78 15.79 -22.14
CA GLU A 818 12.50 15.43 -21.54
C GLU A 818 11.73 16.66 -21.04
N TYR A 819 12.43 17.64 -20.47
CA TYR A 819 11.86 18.94 -20.11
C TYR A 819 11.33 19.69 -21.35
N VAL A 820 12.10 19.85 -22.42
CA VAL A 820 11.66 20.50 -23.67
C VAL A 820 10.37 19.87 -24.18
N ARG A 821 10.35 18.53 -24.25
CA ARG A 821 9.16 17.75 -24.63
C ARG A 821 7.98 18.08 -23.73
N ARG A 822 8.15 17.98 -22.41
CA ARG A 822 7.06 18.15 -21.43
C ARG A 822 6.49 19.56 -21.41
N ILE A 823 7.31 20.59 -21.34
CA ILE A 823 6.85 21.95 -21.03
C ILE A 823 6.42 22.70 -22.27
N PHE A 824 7.28 22.68 -23.29
CA PHE A 824 7.20 23.65 -24.37
C PHE A 824 6.60 23.04 -25.62
N LEU A 825 6.81 21.74 -25.84
CA LEU A 825 6.24 21.03 -26.97
C LEU A 825 4.86 20.44 -26.63
N LYS A 826 4.67 19.96 -25.40
CA LYS A 826 3.45 19.27 -24.96
C LYS A 826 2.53 20.14 -24.09
N SER A 827 1.61 20.85 -24.73
CA SER A 827 0.75 21.88 -24.09
C SER A 827 -0.19 21.40 -22.98
N PHE A 828 -0.54 20.11 -22.92
CA PHE A 828 -1.44 19.59 -21.87
C PHE A 828 -0.72 19.04 -20.63
N SER A 829 0.62 19.09 -20.59
CA SER A 829 1.41 18.44 -19.52
C SER A 829 1.16 19.00 -18.12
N TYR A 830 0.51 20.16 -18.00
CA TYR A 830 0.21 20.86 -16.74
C TYR A 830 -1.27 21.07 -16.46
N VAL A 831 -2.13 20.57 -17.34
CA VAL A 831 -3.56 20.72 -17.16
C VAL A 831 -4.02 19.72 -16.10
N LEU A 832 -4.46 20.25 -14.96
CA LEU A 832 -5.11 19.44 -13.94
C LEU A 832 -6.53 19.11 -14.42
N LEU A 833 -6.82 17.83 -14.48
CA LEU A 833 -8.08 17.32 -14.98
C LEU A 833 -9.00 16.98 -13.81
N ARG A 834 -10.09 17.75 -13.64
CA ARG A 834 -11.04 17.63 -12.53
C ARG A 834 -12.40 17.12 -13.04
N PRO A 835 -12.84 15.92 -12.68
CA PRO A 835 -14.20 15.47 -12.99
C PRO A 835 -15.24 16.49 -12.51
N LEU A 836 -16.21 16.82 -13.35
CA LEU A 836 -17.36 17.66 -12.97
C LEU A 836 -18.62 16.83 -12.86
N ARG A 837 -18.83 15.93 -13.82
CA ARG A 837 -20.02 15.11 -13.95
C ARG A 837 -19.65 13.78 -14.57
N VAL A 838 -20.17 12.69 -14.02
CA VAL A 838 -19.97 11.34 -14.54
C VAL A 838 -21.33 10.65 -14.58
N LEU A 839 -21.74 10.19 -15.76
CA LEU A 839 -22.94 9.39 -15.97
C LEU A 839 -22.53 7.93 -16.13
N LEU A 840 -23.19 7.07 -15.38
CA LEU A 840 -22.95 5.63 -15.41
C LEU A 840 -24.29 4.92 -15.65
N SER A 841 -24.26 3.75 -16.27
CA SER A 841 -25.42 2.87 -16.35
C SER A 841 -25.15 1.54 -15.65
N SER A 842 -26.19 0.96 -15.06
CA SER A 842 -26.11 -0.38 -14.48
C SER A 842 -25.89 -1.41 -15.58
N TYR A 843 -24.96 -2.35 -15.35
CA TYR A 843 -24.76 -3.47 -16.24
C TYR A 843 -25.97 -4.42 -16.27
N GLU A 844 -26.61 -4.64 -15.12
CA GLU A 844 -27.76 -5.54 -14.97
C GLU A 844 -29.08 -4.91 -15.44
N LYS A 845 -29.28 -3.61 -15.19
CA LYS A 845 -30.53 -2.89 -15.48
C LYS A 845 -30.25 -1.72 -16.42
N THR A 846 -30.40 -1.94 -17.73
CA THR A 846 -30.06 -0.96 -18.77
C THR A 846 -30.75 0.40 -18.66
N ASN A 847 -31.87 0.49 -17.94
CA ASN A 847 -32.62 1.75 -17.73
C ASN A 847 -32.25 2.46 -16.41
N LEU A 848 -31.45 1.81 -15.55
CA LEU A 848 -30.96 2.37 -14.29
C LEU A 848 -29.67 3.15 -14.55
N ASN A 849 -29.76 4.47 -14.42
CA ASN A 849 -28.66 5.40 -14.64
C ASN A 849 -28.27 6.06 -13.32
N TYR A 850 -26.98 6.24 -13.14
CA TYR A 850 -26.35 6.93 -12.02
C TYR A 850 -25.69 8.19 -12.51
N ILE A 851 -25.67 9.21 -11.67
CA ILE A 851 -24.84 10.39 -11.90
C ILE A 851 -24.02 10.70 -10.65
N ALA A 852 -22.72 10.89 -10.85
CA ALA A 852 -21.83 11.50 -9.86
C ALA A 852 -21.57 12.95 -10.28
N MET A 853 -21.84 13.89 -9.37
CA MET A 853 -21.59 15.31 -9.55
C MET A 853 -20.51 15.77 -8.58
N TYR A 854 -19.51 16.47 -9.07
CA TYR A 854 -18.33 16.86 -8.31
C TYR A 854 -18.32 18.37 -8.09
N SER A 855 -17.83 18.76 -6.93
CA SER A 855 -17.53 20.14 -6.58
C SER A 855 -16.22 20.18 -5.81
N TYR A 856 -15.46 21.26 -5.96
CA TYR A 856 -14.13 21.44 -5.38
C TYR A 856 -14.14 22.68 -4.47
N PRO A 857 -14.46 22.52 -3.17
CA PRO A 857 -14.52 23.65 -2.23
C PRO A 857 -13.16 24.34 -2.04
N SER A 858 -12.07 23.61 -2.22
CA SER A 858 -10.68 24.09 -2.22
C SER A 858 -9.84 23.23 -3.16
N ASP A 859 -8.57 23.59 -3.36
CA ASP A 859 -7.64 22.79 -4.19
C ASP A 859 -7.27 21.43 -3.58
N GLU A 860 -7.54 21.24 -2.28
CA GLU A 860 -7.20 20.04 -1.51
C GLU A 860 -8.44 19.21 -1.12
N ALA A 861 -9.64 19.62 -1.53
CA ALA A 861 -10.89 18.96 -1.12
C ALA A 861 -11.87 18.81 -2.27
N PHE A 862 -12.66 17.74 -2.24
CA PHE A 862 -13.81 17.54 -3.12
C PHE A 862 -15.06 17.17 -2.34
N ARG A 863 -16.20 17.43 -2.97
CA ARG A 863 -17.49 16.86 -2.61
C ARG A 863 -18.09 16.24 -3.86
N MET A 864 -18.51 14.98 -3.75
CA MET A 864 -19.16 14.21 -4.80
C MET A 864 -20.57 13.81 -4.34
N THR A 865 -21.60 14.20 -5.09
CA THR A 865 -22.97 13.74 -4.87
C THR A 865 -23.32 12.69 -5.93
N ILE A 866 -23.75 11.52 -5.48
CA ILE A 866 -24.20 10.41 -6.33
C ILE A 866 -25.70 10.22 -6.18
N GLY A 867 -26.38 10.09 -7.31
CA GLY A 867 -27.80 9.78 -7.39
C GLY A 867 -28.11 8.77 -8.49
N ASN A 868 -29.32 8.23 -8.48
CA ASN A 868 -29.82 7.40 -9.59
C ASN A 868 -31.32 7.65 -9.87
N ASN A 869 -31.80 7.11 -11.00
CA ASN A 869 -33.19 7.25 -11.44
C ASN A 869 -34.11 6.08 -11.00
N PHE A 870 -33.70 5.24 -10.04
CA PHE A 870 -34.42 4.03 -9.66
C PHE A 870 -35.90 4.29 -9.27
N LEU A 871 -36.15 5.34 -8.47
CA LEU A 871 -37.50 5.70 -8.02
C LEU A 871 -38.44 6.01 -9.19
N SER A 872 -37.91 6.55 -10.29
CA SER A 872 -38.70 6.92 -11.47
C SER A 872 -39.05 5.72 -12.37
N LEU A 873 -38.26 4.64 -12.31
CA LEU A 873 -38.52 3.41 -13.08
C LEU A 873 -39.72 2.63 -12.52
N GLY A 874 -39.99 2.74 -11.22
CA GLY A 874 -41.12 2.09 -10.56
C GLY A 874 -42.50 2.68 -10.91
N GLU A 875 -42.55 3.96 -11.32
CA GLU A 875 -43.81 4.64 -11.65
C GLU A 875 -44.34 4.29 -13.06
N GLU A 876 -43.47 3.87 -13.99
CA GLU A 876 -43.87 3.49 -15.36
C GLU A 876 -44.34 2.04 -15.45
N GLY A 877 -43.84 1.13 -14.59
CA GLY A 877 -44.28 -0.27 -14.52
C GLY A 877 -45.71 -0.48 -13.97
N GLY A 878 -46.35 0.56 -13.42
CA GLY A 878 -47.73 0.52 -12.93
C GLY A 878 -48.81 0.84 -13.98
N LYS A 879 -48.43 1.15 -15.23
CA LYS A 879 -49.36 1.49 -16.32
C LYS A 879 -49.44 0.45 -17.45
N GLU A 880 -48.67 -0.63 -17.37
CA GLU A 880 -48.81 -1.81 -18.23
C GLU A 880 -49.18 -3.06 -17.43
N GLY A 881 -50.19 -2.91 -16.55
CA GLY A 881 -50.85 -4.01 -15.85
C GLY A 881 -52.33 -4.08 -16.22
#